data_AF-A0AAV9GNH8-F1
#
_entry.id   AF-A0AAV9GNH8-F1
#
_cell.length_a   1.000
_cell.length_b   1.000
_cell.length_c   1.000
_cell.angle_alpha   90.00
_cell.angle_beta   90.00
_cell.angle_gamma   90.00
#
_symmetry.space_group_name_H-M   'P 1'
#
loop_
_entity.id
_entity.type
_entity.pdbx_description
1 polymer ?
#
loop_
_entity_poly.entity_id
_entity_poly.type
_entity_poly.pdbx_seq_one_letter_code
_entity_poly.pdbx_strand_id
1 'polypeptide(L)'
;MSGSNRLPRPDPDADLFRDDDEDFITPSPGTDPNKKNPYASSTKWRHQESSAFLRHTRPPAPAQGGAGGHQARDADSRSPVADLADFLNSSRISPGSQGGGNGGSRPTTPRFKPVIAGAAEARNVVQGGEDGPGAAHMGGKEVAKTDGREIECGPLINYRRMEGSTWVGSVLVVTRGGGKTQEWTPGLVLRRGGGEEGTGEEVKGLCLYSDVRNTFWRFDVSVEMGEREARREYELPGMRYVRCKTKAKVQSFWVPAVTESMRIMFHSCNGFSIGTDEEAYNGAVLWKDVMRRHTDRPFHVMIGGGDQIYNDAIRVSGPLRAWTDIGNPKKRREYPFPEKLREDCDEWYLQNYIRWYNTEPFAACNGQIPQMNIWDDHDIIDGFGSYVNEFMKCDVFRGIGGVAHKYYMLFQHHLPPPASTYTSDAIHNAPGEHGQGFDPNQSINTYVHPGITESNYVVGSRHGPYVEEHSHNLFTKLGARIAFLGIDARTERTRHQVNYPETYDQIFSRLREELGAAQRAGEPFKHMILLLGIPIAYPRLTWLENIFSSPVLGPIKFMNRRMGLGGSFFNSFDGSVDLLDDLDDHYTARTHKKERNRLIKRLQSICAEFSVRITILGGDVHLAALGRFYSKPKLHIPVENDYRYMANVVSSAIVNKPPPGAVANLLSRRNKIHHLDHSTDETLFKLFDKDPGDSVKTASHNNVTMPSRNFAIITENSPNNGSHPPGTNGDAAGAHPGSLLPPPQYPAPPGSSAGRSHRSALSRQGSHSSSSSGSSVLPGHKDSRLPIGPGEMNAGTKHKAADPAEHGMGSDGSLDVCIRVEIDQSDPEGKTEGYGLSIPALDYKKPEKDGEGHHHHRLGLGRVLSRDTAGSRSH
;
A
#
# COMPACT_ATOMS: atom_id res chain seq x y z
N MET A 1 8.35 14.83 75.01
CA MET A 1 7.11 15.16 75.75
C MET A 1 5.93 15.06 74.81
N SER A 2 4.90 14.32 75.23
CA SER A 2 3.46 14.51 74.92
C SER A 2 3.00 14.61 73.46
N GLY A 3 2.11 13.69 73.08
CA GLY A 3 1.46 13.59 71.77
C GLY A 3 0.50 14.73 71.40
N SER A 4 0.03 14.72 70.15
CA SER A 4 -1.40 14.67 69.79
C SER A 4 -1.58 14.70 68.26
N ASN A 5 -2.59 13.93 67.82
CA ASN A 5 -3.00 13.61 66.46
C ASN A 5 -3.49 14.81 65.61
N ARG A 6 -3.24 14.74 64.29
CA ARG A 6 -4.28 14.87 63.24
C ARG A 6 -3.73 14.46 61.86
N LEU A 7 -4.32 13.42 61.27
CA LEU A 7 -4.17 12.99 59.88
C LEU A 7 -5.01 13.88 58.93
N PRO A 8 -4.63 13.92 57.64
CA PRO A 8 -5.60 13.63 56.60
C PRO A 8 -5.12 12.56 55.59
N ARG A 9 -5.99 11.56 55.43
CA ARG A 9 -6.31 10.65 54.30
C ARG A 9 -5.25 10.38 53.20
N PRO A 10 -4.90 9.10 52.96
CA PRO A 10 -4.18 8.68 51.77
C PRO A 10 -5.12 8.37 50.59
N ASP A 11 -4.50 8.49 49.42
CA ASP A 11 -4.93 8.24 48.05
C ASP A 11 -5.45 6.80 47.86
N PRO A 12 -6.62 6.57 47.24
CA PRO A 12 -7.10 5.22 46.93
C PRO A 12 -6.61 4.85 45.54
N ASP A 13 -5.51 4.11 45.42
CA ASP A 13 -5.22 3.20 44.28
C ASP A 13 -3.86 2.46 44.43
N ALA A 14 -3.41 2.20 45.67
CA ALA A 14 -2.25 1.35 45.91
C ALA A 14 -2.70 0.00 46.50
N ASP A 15 -2.29 -1.06 45.81
CA ASP A 15 -2.18 -2.46 46.24
C ASP A 15 -3.46 -3.29 46.42
N LEU A 16 -3.81 -4.06 45.37
CA LEU A 16 -4.38 -5.41 45.52
C LEU A 16 -3.97 -6.32 44.33
N PHE A 17 -2.77 -6.89 44.43
CA PHE A 17 -2.43 -8.21 43.88
C PHE A 17 -1.64 -8.96 44.97
N ARG A 18 -1.98 -10.25 45.17
CA ARG A 18 -1.51 -11.25 46.16
C ARG A 18 -2.39 -11.39 47.40
N ASP A 19 -2.66 -12.58 47.94
CA ASP A 19 -2.51 -14.00 47.57
C ASP A 19 -3.43 -14.78 48.54
N ASP A 20 -3.49 -16.11 48.40
CA ASP A 20 -3.87 -17.12 49.39
C ASP A 20 -5.30 -17.69 49.36
N ASP A 21 -5.37 -18.97 48.95
CA ASP A 21 -6.08 -20.01 49.69
C ASP A 21 -5.40 -21.37 49.39
N GLU A 22 -4.59 -21.82 50.34
CA GLU A 22 -4.01 -23.16 50.46
C GLU A 22 -4.96 -24.03 51.29
N ASP A 23 -5.30 -25.22 50.81
CA ASP A 23 -5.89 -26.28 51.65
C ASP A 23 -5.07 -27.58 51.54
N PHE A 24 -4.55 -27.99 52.69
CA PHE A 24 -3.71 -29.15 52.94
C PHE A 24 -4.48 -30.47 52.88
N ILE A 25 -3.93 -31.48 52.19
CA ILE A 25 -4.18 -32.89 52.50
C ILE A 25 -2.84 -33.66 52.49
N THR A 26 -2.56 -34.34 53.61
CA THR A 26 -1.37 -35.15 53.88
C THR A 26 -1.44 -36.55 53.24
N PRO A 27 -0.28 -37.22 52.98
CA PRO A 27 -0.22 -38.46 52.20
C PRO A 27 -0.15 -39.74 53.06
N SER A 28 -0.67 -40.86 52.53
CA SER A 28 -0.46 -42.21 53.07
C SER A 28 0.82 -42.89 52.51
N PRO A 29 1.50 -43.74 53.29
CA PRO A 29 2.85 -44.23 53.00
C PRO A 29 2.87 -45.53 52.18
N GLY A 30 3.89 -45.66 51.32
CA GLY A 30 4.31 -46.92 50.73
C GLY A 30 4.34 -46.91 49.21
N THR A 31 5.46 -46.49 48.62
CA THR A 31 6.05 -47.08 47.39
C THR A 31 7.42 -46.46 47.10
N ASP A 32 8.34 -47.33 46.71
CA ASP A 32 9.79 -47.20 46.51
C ASP A 32 10.24 -46.05 45.56
N PRO A 33 11.21 -45.19 45.94
CA PRO A 33 11.64 -44.04 45.15
C PRO A 33 12.59 -44.34 43.98
N ASN A 34 12.89 -45.59 43.62
CA ASN A 34 13.95 -45.87 42.62
C ASN A 34 13.56 -46.66 41.34
N LYS A 35 12.35 -46.49 40.82
CA LYS A 35 12.00 -46.96 39.44
C LYS A 35 11.34 -45.87 38.60
N LYS A 36 12.15 -45.15 37.82
CA LYS A 36 11.69 -44.26 36.73
C LYS A 36 11.49 -45.06 35.43
N ASN A 37 10.29 -44.96 34.87
CA ASN A 37 9.99 -45.38 33.49
C ASN A 37 10.23 -44.17 32.55
N PRO A 38 11.12 -44.24 31.55
CA PRO A 38 11.46 -43.11 30.69
C PRO A 38 10.46 -42.84 29.54
N TYR A 39 9.28 -43.49 29.50
CA TYR A 39 8.28 -43.34 28.43
C TYR A 39 6.85 -43.03 28.91
N ALA A 40 6.67 -42.38 30.05
CA ALA A 40 5.34 -42.01 30.54
C ALA A 40 4.92 -40.60 30.07
N SER A 41 4.04 -40.55 29.07
CA SER A 41 3.27 -39.37 28.64
C SER A 41 2.39 -38.82 29.77
N SER A 42 2.36 -37.49 29.93
CA SER A 42 1.69 -36.75 31.02
C SER A 42 0.35 -36.12 30.64
N THR A 43 -0.47 -36.79 29.82
CA THR A 43 -1.89 -36.42 29.68
C THR A 43 -2.78 -37.31 30.55
N LYS A 44 -3.17 -36.82 31.73
CA LYS A 44 -4.30 -37.35 32.48
C LYS A 44 -5.58 -36.78 31.86
N TRP A 45 -6.48 -37.68 31.43
CA TRP A 45 -7.96 -37.67 31.54
C TRP A 45 -8.57 -38.54 30.42
N ARG A 46 -8.63 -39.85 30.69
CA ARG A 46 -9.67 -40.80 30.22
C ARG A 46 -10.61 -40.97 31.41
N HIS A 47 -11.92 -41.19 31.35
CA HIS A 47 -12.95 -41.43 30.33
C HIS A 47 -14.27 -41.30 31.11
N GLN A 48 -15.35 -40.76 30.53
CA GLN A 48 -16.67 -41.37 30.71
C GLN A 48 -17.47 -41.19 29.41
N GLU A 49 -17.62 -42.31 28.72
CA GLU A 49 -18.58 -42.54 27.66
C GLU A 49 -19.99 -42.24 28.18
N SER A 50 -20.75 -41.40 27.47
CA SER A 50 -22.19 -41.29 27.64
C SER A 50 -22.91 -41.88 26.43
N SER A 51 -23.99 -42.57 26.73
CA SER A 51 -24.77 -43.54 25.95
C SER A 51 -25.52 -43.01 24.72
N ALA A 52 -25.09 -41.87 24.17
CA ALA A 52 -25.63 -41.28 22.95
C ALA A 52 -24.93 -41.78 21.66
N PHE A 53 -23.74 -42.38 21.77
CA PHE A 53 -22.95 -42.83 20.62
C PHE A 53 -23.25 -44.29 20.20
N LEU A 54 -23.74 -45.13 21.11
CA LEU A 54 -24.05 -46.54 20.85
C LEU A 54 -25.37 -46.80 20.11
N ARG A 55 -26.14 -45.76 19.78
CA ARG A 55 -27.39 -45.86 19.01
C ARG A 55 -27.28 -45.46 17.53
N HIS A 56 -26.10 -44.99 17.09
CA HIS A 56 -25.91 -44.53 15.71
C HIS A 56 -24.91 -45.38 14.89
N THR A 57 -24.36 -46.44 15.47
CA THR A 57 -23.34 -47.28 14.83
C THR A 57 -23.69 -48.76 14.95
N ARG A 58 -24.74 -49.22 14.25
CA ARG A 58 -24.83 -50.61 13.78
C ARG A 58 -25.15 -50.61 12.28
N PRO A 59 -24.36 -51.32 11.45
CA PRO A 59 -24.63 -51.43 10.02
C PRO A 59 -25.73 -52.48 9.76
N PRO A 60 -26.62 -52.28 8.78
CA PRO A 60 -27.50 -53.36 8.32
C PRO A 60 -26.83 -54.24 7.26
N ALA A 61 -27.10 -55.55 7.33
CA ALA A 61 -26.74 -56.58 6.35
C ALA A 61 -27.69 -56.56 5.12
N PRO A 62 -27.40 -57.28 4.01
CA PRO A 62 -27.90 -56.93 2.68
C PRO A 62 -29.18 -57.66 2.20
N ALA A 63 -29.80 -57.03 1.19
CA ALA A 63 -30.70 -57.51 0.12
C ALA A 63 -32.21 -57.73 0.41
N GLN A 64 -33.09 -56.92 -0.23
CA GLN A 64 -33.92 -57.29 -1.40
C GLN A 64 -35.08 -56.29 -1.63
N GLY A 65 -35.20 -55.79 -2.88
CA GLY A 65 -36.48 -55.51 -3.55
C GLY A 65 -37.16 -54.14 -3.38
N GLY A 66 -37.55 -53.53 -4.51
CA GLY A 66 -38.74 -52.66 -4.60
C GLY A 66 -38.50 -51.20 -4.99
N ALA A 67 -39.21 -50.75 -6.03
CA ALA A 67 -39.05 -49.48 -6.74
C ALA A 67 -39.69 -48.25 -6.05
N GLY A 68 -39.22 -47.05 -6.41
CA GLY A 68 -39.90 -45.78 -6.12
C GLY A 68 -38.96 -44.57 -6.21
N GLY A 69 -39.09 -43.76 -7.26
CA GLY A 69 -38.16 -42.67 -7.60
C GLY A 69 -38.29 -41.41 -6.75
N HIS A 70 -37.16 -40.72 -6.56
CA HIS A 70 -37.10 -39.33 -6.12
C HIS A 70 -36.08 -38.55 -6.95
N GLN A 71 -36.59 -37.55 -7.68
CA GLN A 71 -35.84 -36.53 -8.41
C GLN A 71 -35.05 -35.62 -7.46
N ALA A 72 -33.81 -35.33 -7.84
CA ALA A 72 -32.95 -34.33 -7.22
C ALA A 72 -33.52 -32.91 -7.38
N ARG A 73 -33.30 -32.06 -6.37
CA ARG A 73 -33.58 -30.62 -6.41
C ARG A 73 -32.26 -29.85 -6.58
N ASP A 74 -32.24 -28.99 -7.58
CA ASP A 74 -31.13 -28.11 -7.95
C ASP A 74 -30.79 -27.04 -6.90
N ALA A 75 -29.52 -26.63 -6.92
CA ALA A 75 -28.94 -25.56 -6.11
C ALA A 75 -29.43 -24.17 -6.53
N ASP A 76 -30.00 -23.41 -5.59
CA ASP A 76 -30.35 -22.00 -5.76
C ASP A 76 -29.08 -21.13 -5.72
N SER A 77 -28.80 -20.45 -6.84
CA SER A 77 -27.77 -19.42 -6.98
C SER A 77 -28.21 -18.13 -6.27
N ARG A 78 -27.60 -17.81 -5.12
CA ARG A 78 -27.62 -16.48 -4.49
C ARG A 78 -26.28 -15.77 -4.74
N SER A 79 -26.34 -14.45 -4.92
CA SER A 79 -25.21 -13.59 -5.27
C SER A 79 -24.07 -13.66 -4.23
N PRO A 80 -22.79 -13.83 -4.61
CA PRO A 80 -21.67 -14.01 -3.68
C PRO A 80 -21.28 -12.77 -2.86
N VAL A 81 -21.72 -11.58 -3.28
CA VAL A 81 -21.19 -10.30 -2.75
C VAL A 81 -21.82 -9.91 -1.40
N ALA A 82 -23.11 -10.21 -1.21
CA ALA A 82 -23.81 -9.90 0.05
C ALA A 82 -23.30 -10.75 1.22
N ASP A 83 -22.98 -12.02 0.98
CA ASP A 83 -22.42 -12.92 1.99
C ASP A 83 -20.99 -12.49 2.40
N LEU A 84 -20.25 -11.82 1.50
CA LEU A 84 -18.90 -11.31 1.73
C LEU A 84 -18.87 -10.08 2.66
N ALA A 85 -19.79 -9.15 2.44
CA ALA A 85 -19.98 -7.98 3.28
C ALA A 85 -20.42 -8.38 4.70
N ASP A 86 -21.37 -9.31 4.82
CA ASP A 86 -21.81 -9.82 6.12
C ASP A 86 -20.67 -10.60 6.83
N PHE A 87 -19.82 -11.30 6.06
CA PHE A 87 -18.61 -11.97 6.56
C PHE A 87 -17.63 -10.99 7.21
N LEU A 88 -17.21 -9.92 6.52
CA LEU A 88 -16.24 -8.93 7.00
C LEU A 88 -16.77 -8.16 8.22
N ASN A 89 -18.04 -7.79 8.18
CA ASN A 89 -18.65 -7.06 9.29
C ASN A 89 -18.78 -7.91 10.57
N SER A 90 -19.03 -9.22 10.44
CA SER A 90 -19.18 -10.11 11.61
C SER A 90 -17.87 -10.36 12.38
N SER A 91 -16.71 -10.34 11.71
CA SER A 91 -15.40 -10.57 12.33
C SER A 91 -14.76 -9.30 12.91
N ARG A 92 -15.29 -8.11 12.58
CA ARG A 92 -14.83 -6.81 13.10
C ARG A 92 -15.47 -6.43 14.46
N ILE A 93 -16.55 -7.09 14.86
CA ILE A 93 -17.37 -6.75 16.05
C ILE A 93 -17.08 -7.69 17.22
N SER A 94 -16.81 -7.13 18.41
CA SER A 94 -16.75 -7.92 19.67
C SER A 94 -18.17 -8.33 20.10
N PRO A 95 -18.40 -9.54 20.66
CA PRO A 95 -19.73 -9.95 21.10
C PRO A 95 -20.28 -9.00 22.18
N GLY A 96 -21.24 -8.15 21.80
CA GLY A 96 -22.11 -7.42 22.72
C GLY A 96 -23.33 -8.27 23.08
N SER A 97 -23.72 -8.22 24.35
CA SER A 97 -24.86 -8.93 24.96
C SER A 97 -26.12 -8.98 24.08
N GLN A 98 -26.53 -10.19 23.68
CA GLN A 98 -27.78 -10.44 22.96
C GLN A 98 -29.00 -10.25 23.89
N GLY A 99 -29.91 -9.34 23.52
CA GLY A 99 -31.32 -9.36 23.93
C GLY A 99 -32.15 -9.98 22.81
N GLY A 100 -32.95 -11.01 23.14
CA GLY A 100 -33.65 -11.86 22.17
C GLY A 100 -34.94 -11.29 21.57
N GLY A 101 -35.47 -11.98 20.55
CA GLY A 101 -36.87 -11.84 20.14
C GLY A 101 -37.23 -12.14 18.68
N ASN A 102 -37.70 -13.38 18.46
CA ASN A 102 -38.73 -13.89 17.52
C ASN A 102 -38.65 -13.76 15.99
N GLY A 103 -38.97 -14.90 15.35
CA GLY A 103 -39.01 -15.11 13.90
C GLY A 103 -40.37 -14.93 13.22
N GLY A 104 -40.36 -15.12 11.90
CA GLY A 104 -41.55 -15.15 11.05
C GLY A 104 -41.26 -15.26 9.54
N SER A 105 -41.63 -16.41 8.97
CA SER A 105 -42.23 -16.67 7.64
C SER A 105 -41.65 -16.07 6.33
N ARG A 106 -41.20 -16.96 5.43
CA ARG A 106 -40.98 -16.72 3.98
C ARG A 106 -42.31 -16.58 3.21
N PRO A 107 -42.39 -15.68 2.23
CA PRO A 107 -43.25 -15.88 1.06
C PRO A 107 -42.49 -15.83 -0.27
N THR A 108 -43.00 -16.64 -1.19
CA THR A 108 -42.57 -16.93 -2.56
C THR A 108 -42.97 -15.82 -3.54
N THR A 109 -42.19 -15.57 -4.60
CA THR A 109 -42.60 -14.80 -5.80
C THR A 109 -41.62 -15.03 -6.98
N PRO A 110 -42.01 -14.71 -8.24
CA PRO A 110 -41.90 -15.62 -9.39
C PRO A 110 -40.70 -15.38 -10.33
N ARG A 111 -40.45 -16.38 -11.16
CA ARG A 111 -39.43 -16.45 -12.21
C ARG A 111 -39.73 -15.49 -13.36
N PHE A 112 -38.73 -14.71 -13.78
CA PHE A 112 -38.64 -14.19 -15.14
C PHE A 112 -37.18 -14.29 -15.61
N LYS A 113 -36.96 -14.85 -16.80
CA LYS A 113 -35.67 -15.01 -17.47
C LYS A 113 -35.50 -13.90 -18.51
N PRO A 114 -34.35 -13.20 -18.56
CA PRO A 114 -33.84 -12.60 -19.79
C PRO A 114 -32.86 -13.56 -20.47
N VAL A 115 -32.94 -13.60 -21.79
CA VAL A 115 -32.12 -14.41 -22.69
C VAL A 115 -30.75 -13.75 -22.87
N ILE A 116 -29.66 -14.48 -22.61
CA ILE A 116 -28.29 -14.07 -22.98
C ILE A 116 -27.89 -14.89 -24.21
N ALA A 117 -27.72 -14.19 -25.32
CA ALA A 117 -26.90 -14.63 -26.45
C ALA A 117 -25.48 -14.09 -26.22
N GLY A 118 -24.46 -14.93 -26.43
CA GLY A 118 -23.05 -14.51 -26.40
C GLY A 118 -22.24 -15.03 -25.21
N ALA A 119 -22.22 -16.34 -24.97
CA ALA A 119 -21.23 -16.99 -24.12
C ALA A 119 -20.72 -18.26 -24.83
N ALA A 120 -19.94 -18.07 -25.89
CA ALA A 120 -19.38 -19.17 -26.67
C ALA A 120 -17.86 -19.08 -26.92
N GLU A 121 -17.17 -18.01 -26.50
CA GLU A 121 -15.71 -17.89 -26.75
C GLU A 121 -14.81 -18.17 -25.54
N ALA A 122 -15.35 -18.26 -24.32
CA ALA A 122 -14.56 -18.63 -23.14
C ALA A 122 -14.49 -20.16 -22.88
N ARG A 123 -14.95 -21.00 -23.81
CA ARG A 123 -15.01 -22.48 -23.64
C ARG A 123 -14.15 -23.31 -24.60
N ASN A 124 -13.47 -22.70 -25.57
CA ASN A 124 -12.74 -23.46 -26.61
C ASN A 124 -11.21 -23.57 -26.40
N VAL A 125 -10.71 -23.51 -25.16
CA VAL A 125 -9.29 -23.85 -24.88
C VAL A 125 -9.14 -25.00 -23.88
N VAL A 126 -10.24 -25.55 -23.34
CA VAL A 126 -10.18 -26.69 -22.41
C VAL A 126 -11.26 -27.71 -22.77
N GLN A 127 -11.11 -28.39 -23.91
CA GLN A 127 -11.65 -29.76 -24.09
C GLN A 127 -11.16 -30.35 -25.43
N GLY A 128 -10.35 -31.40 -25.33
CA GLY A 128 -9.95 -32.25 -26.43
C GLY A 128 -9.20 -33.46 -25.88
N GLY A 129 -9.95 -34.52 -25.55
CA GLY A 129 -9.41 -35.81 -25.11
C GLY A 129 -10.20 -36.43 -23.96
N GLU A 130 -11.32 -37.08 -24.26
CA GLU A 130 -11.99 -38.01 -23.36
C GLU A 130 -11.21 -39.33 -23.34
N ASP A 131 -10.70 -39.70 -22.17
CA ASP A 131 -10.65 -41.08 -21.68
C ASP A 131 -10.53 -41.01 -20.14
N GLY A 132 -11.53 -41.55 -19.43
CA GLY A 132 -11.72 -41.35 -18.00
C GLY A 132 -10.71 -42.09 -17.12
N PRO A 133 -10.41 -41.63 -15.90
CA PRO A 133 -9.55 -42.38 -14.99
C PRO A 133 -10.37 -43.21 -14.02
N GLY A 134 -10.26 -44.53 -14.17
CA GLY A 134 -10.27 -45.43 -13.02
C GLY A 134 -9.04 -45.17 -12.15
N ALA A 135 -9.19 -45.46 -10.86
CA ALA A 135 -8.18 -45.25 -9.82
C ALA A 135 -6.79 -45.80 -10.21
N ALA A 136 -5.76 -44.94 -10.14
CA ALA A 136 -4.35 -45.36 -10.17
C ALA A 136 -3.48 -44.43 -9.32
N HIS A 137 -2.51 -45.06 -8.65
CA HIS A 137 -1.56 -44.53 -7.68
C HIS A 137 -0.82 -43.23 -8.06
N MET A 138 -0.41 -42.52 -7.00
CA MET A 138 0.70 -41.55 -6.97
C MET A 138 1.85 -41.95 -7.90
N GLY A 139 2.00 -41.22 -9.00
CA GLY A 139 3.18 -41.19 -9.85
C GLY A 139 3.46 -39.74 -10.22
N GLY A 140 4.63 -39.23 -9.83
CA GLY A 140 5.03 -37.85 -10.09
C GLY A 140 4.98 -37.54 -11.59
N LYS A 141 4.27 -36.48 -11.96
CA LYS A 141 4.50 -35.85 -13.27
C LYS A 141 5.93 -35.30 -13.24
N GLU A 142 6.83 -35.91 -14.00
CA GLU A 142 8.10 -35.28 -14.36
C GLU A 142 7.76 -33.90 -14.94
N VAL A 143 8.08 -32.85 -14.20
CA VAL A 143 8.15 -31.50 -14.75
C VAL A 143 9.24 -31.58 -15.83
N ALA A 144 8.86 -31.39 -17.10
CA ALA A 144 9.81 -31.41 -18.20
C ALA A 144 10.99 -30.51 -17.84
N LYS A 145 12.22 -31.05 -17.85
CA LYS A 145 13.43 -30.27 -17.54
C LYS A 145 13.46 -29.05 -18.46
N THR A 146 13.26 -27.87 -17.88
CA THR A 146 13.40 -26.60 -18.58
C THR A 146 14.89 -26.27 -18.63
N ASP A 147 15.32 -25.56 -19.67
CA ASP A 147 16.72 -25.12 -19.79
C ASP A 147 17.08 -23.96 -18.83
N GLY A 148 16.13 -23.53 -17.99
CA GLY A 148 16.25 -22.40 -17.06
C GLY A 148 16.26 -21.02 -17.72
N ARG A 149 16.10 -20.92 -19.05
CA ARG A 149 16.27 -19.68 -19.81
C ARG A 149 14.96 -18.97 -20.15
N GLU A 150 13.85 -19.54 -19.72
CA GLU A 150 12.51 -19.04 -19.95
C GLU A 150 12.09 -18.06 -18.85
N ILE A 151 11.89 -16.79 -19.21
CA ILE A 151 11.39 -15.75 -18.31
C ILE A 151 9.88 -15.90 -18.16
N GLU A 152 9.46 -16.18 -16.93
CA GLU A 152 8.07 -16.22 -16.49
C GLU A 152 7.56 -14.83 -16.10
N CYS A 153 8.39 -14.03 -15.42
CA CYS A 153 8.05 -12.66 -15.03
C CYS A 153 9.29 -11.77 -14.98
N GLY A 154 9.09 -10.47 -15.19
CA GLY A 154 10.15 -9.47 -15.24
C GLY A 154 10.61 -9.11 -16.66
N PRO A 155 11.71 -8.36 -16.81
CA PRO A 155 12.48 -7.76 -15.72
C PRO A 155 11.64 -6.73 -14.94
N LEU A 156 11.90 -6.65 -13.64
CA LEU A 156 11.40 -5.62 -12.74
C LEU A 156 12.60 -4.85 -12.20
N ILE A 157 12.70 -3.54 -12.42
CA ILE A 157 13.80 -2.71 -11.90
C ILE A 157 13.37 -2.04 -10.59
N ASN A 158 14.26 -2.00 -9.60
CA ASN A 158 14.04 -1.44 -8.28
C ASN A 158 15.16 -0.45 -7.93
N TYR A 159 14.80 0.70 -7.37
CA TYR A 159 15.77 1.64 -6.83
C TYR A 159 15.98 1.38 -5.33
N ARG A 160 17.24 1.31 -4.90
CA ARG A 160 17.60 0.95 -3.52
C ARG A 160 18.13 2.15 -2.77
N ARG A 161 19.26 2.70 -3.24
CA ARG A 161 19.99 3.77 -2.54
C ARG A 161 20.96 4.53 -3.42
N MET A 162 21.46 5.61 -2.85
CA MET A 162 22.66 6.30 -3.32
C MET A 162 23.79 6.14 -2.30
N GLU A 163 24.99 5.90 -2.82
CA GLU A 163 26.23 5.87 -2.05
C GLU A 163 27.19 6.92 -2.64
N GLY A 164 27.24 8.11 -2.01
CA GLY A 164 27.90 9.25 -2.63
C GLY A 164 27.25 9.61 -3.97
N SER A 165 28.05 9.60 -5.05
CA SER A 165 27.63 9.82 -6.44
C SER A 165 27.26 8.54 -7.19
N THR A 166 27.16 7.41 -6.50
CA THR A 166 26.78 6.13 -7.11
C THR A 166 25.30 5.83 -6.86
N TRP A 167 24.55 5.62 -7.95
CA TRP A 167 23.17 5.13 -7.92
C TRP A 167 23.17 3.61 -7.83
N VAL A 168 22.43 3.04 -6.86
CA VAL A 168 22.35 1.60 -6.62
C VAL A 168 20.90 1.13 -6.77
N GLY A 169 20.71 0.14 -7.65
CA GLY A 169 19.44 -0.50 -7.95
C GLY A 169 19.58 -2.01 -8.08
N SER A 170 18.48 -2.67 -8.42
CA SER A 170 18.51 -4.07 -8.82
C SER A 170 17.45 -4.41 -9.87
N VAL A 171 17.72 -5.45 -10.67
CA VAL A 171 16.76 -6.01 -11.61
C VAL A 171 16.38 -7.41 -11.16
N LEU A 172 15.08 -7.71 -11.07
CA LEU A 172 14.55 -9.03 -10.76
C LEU A 172 14.02 -9.71 -12.02
N VAL A 173 14.35 -10.98 -12.19
CA VAL A 173 13.82 -11.86 -13.23
C VAL A 173 13.40 -13.18 -12.61
N VAL A 174 12.20 -13.66 -12.96
CA VAL A 174 11.69 -14.97 -12.54
C VAL A 174 11.77 -15.93 -13.73
N THR A 175 12.52 -17.01 -13.60
CA THR A 175 12.63 -18.06 -14.63
C THR A 175 11.81 -19.28 -14.28
N ARG A 176 11.41 -20.05 -15.30
CA ARG A 176 10.73 -21.35 -15.13
C ARG A 176 11.72 -22.44 -14.72
N GLY A 177 11.32 -23.25 -13.74
CA GLY A 177 12.11 -24.34 -13.17
C GLY A 177 13.12 -23.85 -12.13
N GLY A 178 13.83 -24.82 -11.56
CA GLY A 178 14.77 -24.57 -10.48
C GLY A 178 14.89 -25.77 -9.55
N GLY A 179 15.12 -25.46 -8.28
CA GLY A 179 15.21 -26.42 -7.19
C GLY A 179 16.33 -26.04 -6.24
N LYS A 180 16.84 -27.02 -5.50
CA LYS A 180 17.91 -26.80 -4.52
C LYS A 180 19.24 -26.35 -5.14
N THR A 181 19.49 -26.69 -6.40
CA THR A 181 20.70 -26.33 -7.14
C THR A 181 20.34 -25.73 -8.48
N GLN A 182 21.05 -24.67 -8.87
CA GLN A 182 20.85 -24.00 -10.14
C GLN A 182 21.92 -24.47 -11.14
N GLU A 183 21.51 -25.20 -12.19
CA GLU A 183 22.43 -25.73 -13.21
C GLU A 183 23.02 -24.62 -14.10
N TRP A 184 22.37 -23.46 -14.15
CA TRP A 184 22.76 -22.31 -14.95
C TRP A 184 22.50 -21.01 -14.18
N THR A 185 23.40 -20.04 -14.36
CA THR A 185 23.27 -18.69 -13.80
C THR A 185 23.14 -17.68 -14.93
N PRO A 186 22.07 -16.88 -14.99
CA PRO A 186 21.92 -15.84 -16.00
C PRO A 186 22.88 -14.68 -15.77
N GLY A 187 23.22 -13.98 -16.85
CA GLY A 187 23.92 -12.69 -16.83
C GLY A 187 23.01 -11.58 -17.36
N LEU A 188 23.21 -10.37 -16.85
CA LEU A 188 22.63 -9.13 -17.36
C LEU A 188 23.76 -8.28 -17.92
N VAL A 189 23.56 -7.67 -19.09
CA VAL A 189 24.53 -6.74 -19.67
C VAL A 189 24.01 -5.33 -19.50
N LEU A 190 24.74 -4.49 -18.77
CA LEU A 190 24.41 -3.08 -18.52
C LEU A 190 25.32 -2.16 -19.35
N ARG A 191 24.75 -1.16 -20.02
CA ARG A 191 25.51 -0.20 -20.84
C ARG A 191 24.97 1.22 -20.76
N ARG A 192 25.77 2.17 -21.26
CA ARG A 192 25.28 3.53 -21.56
C ARG A 192 24.27 3.48 -22.70
N GLY A 193 23.20 4.26 -22.62
CA GLY A 193 22.19 4.32 -23.68
C GLY A 193 22.81 4.75 -25.01
N GLY A 194 22.49 4.05 -26.09
CA GLY A 194 23.06 4.29 -27.42
C GLY A 194 24.52 3.83 -27.61
N GLY A 195 25.09 3.09 -26.64
CA GLY A 195 26.39 2.44 -26.81
C GLY A 195 26.37 1.29 -27.82
N GLU A 196 27.51 0.99 -28.43
CA GLU A 196 27.65 -0.14 -29.37
C GLU A 196 27.36 -1.49 -28.70
N GLU A 197 26.77 -2.43 -29.44
CA GLU A 197 26.57 -3.79 -28.95
C GLU A 197 27.92 -4.43 -28.59
N GLY A 198 28.03 -4.97 -27.36
CA GLY A 198 29.25 -5.61 -26.86
C GLY A 198 30.12 -4.78 -25.90
N THR A 199 29.81 -3.51 -25.65
CA THR A 199 30.60 -2.64 -24.72
C THR A 199 30.01 -2.52 -23.30
N GLY A 200 29.23 -3.52 -22.86
CA GLY A 200 28.51 -3.48 -21.58
C GLY A 200 29.22 -4.23 -20.44
N GLU A 201 28.90 -3.85 -19.20
CA GLU A 201 29.32 -4.56 -17.99
C GLU A 201 28.41 -5.77 -17.77
N GLU A 202 29.00 -6.94 -17.55
CA GLU A 202 28.27 -8.16 -17.21
C GLU A 202 28.02 -8.24 -15.69
N VAL A 203 26.74 -8.26 -15.31
CA VAL A 203 26.28 -8.45 -13.94
C VAL A 203 25.76 -9.88 -13.81
N LYS A 204 26.33 -10.66 -12.89
CA LYS A 204 25.89 -12.04 -12.63
C LYS A 204 24.60 -12.04 -11.81
N GLY A 205 23.70 -12.97 -12.14
CA GLY A 205 22.48 -13.20 -11.37
C GLY A 205 22.76 -13.83 -10.00
N LEU A 206 22.20 -13.23 -8.96
CA LEU A 206 22.10 -13.77 -7.61
C LEU A 206 20.77 -14.50 -7.46
N CYS A 207 20.79 -15.81 -7.18
CA CYS A 207 19.58 -16.54 -6.88
C CYS A 207 19.08 -16.13 -5.48
N LEU A 208 17.88 -15.55 -5.38
CA LEU A 208 17.26 -15.21 -4.08
C LEU A 208 16.44 -16.38 -3.52
N TYR A 209 15.72 -17.06 -4.42
CA TYR A 209 14.83 -18.18 -4.11
C TYR A 209 14.71 -19.07 -5.33
N SER A 210 14.69 -20.39 -5.14
CA SER A 210 14.47 -21.35 -6.22
C SER A 210 13.72 -22.56 -5.69
N ASP A 211 12.66 -22.97 -6.37
CA ASP A 211 12.00 -24.23 -6.17
C ASP A 211 11.79 -24.95 -7.50
N VAL A 212 11.11 -26.08 -7.50
CA VAL A 212 10.85 -26.87 -8.71
C VAL A 212 10.04 -26.14 -9.79
N ARG A 213 9.31 -25.08 -9.42
CA ARG A 213 8.46 -24.28 -10.31
C ARG A 213 9.22 -23.10 -10.90
N ASN A 214 9.94 -22.36 -10.06
CA ASN A 214 10.54 -21.07 -10.44
C ASN A 214 11.85 -20.76 -9.73
N THR A 215 12.68 -19.95 -10.38
CA THR A 215 13.89 -19.36 -9.81
C THR A 215 13.86 -17.84 -9.91
N PHE A 216 14.14 -17.16 -8.81
CA PHE A 216 14.17 -15.71 -8.67
C PHE A 216 15.62 -15.23 -8.71
N TRP A 217 15.96 -14.51 -9.78
CA TRP A 217 17.28 -13.94 -10.00
C TRP A 217 17.26 -12.44 -9.78
N ARG A 218 18.16 -11.96 -8.93
CA ARG A 218 18.45 -10.54 -8.74
C ARG A 218 19.78 -10.19 -9.41
N PHE A 219 19.82 -9.08 -10.12
CA PHE A 219 21.04 -8.49 -10.67
C PHE A 219 21.27 -7.16 -9.98
N ASP A 220 22.41 -7.01 -9.31
CA ASP A 220 22.76 -5.76 -8.63
C ASP A 220 23.35 -4.76 -9.63
N VAL A 221 22.69 -3.61 -9.76
CA VAL A 221 23.03 -2.58 -10.74
C VAL A 221 23.60 -1.38 -10.00
N SER A 222 24.83 -1.01 -10.35
CA SER A 222 25.50 0.17 -9.82
C SER A 222 25.86 1.10 -10.97
N VAL A 223 25.52 2.37 -10.84
CA VAL A 223 25.73 3.37 -11.90
C VAL A 223 26.33 4.62 -11.30
N GLU A 224 27.53 4.97 -11.74
CA GLU A 224 28.11 6.27 -11.40
C GLU A 224 27.31 7.40 -12.07
N MET A 225 26.86 8.35 -11.25
CA MET A 225 26.11 9.51 -11.67
C MET A 225 27.06 10.55 -12.27
N GLY A 226 26.61 11.21 -13.34
CA GLY A 226 27.40 12.27 -14.00
C GLY A 226 26.82 13.66 -13.73
N GLU A 227 27.44 14.65 -14.37
CA GLU A 227 26.95 16.05 -14.39
C GLU A 227 25.65 16.23 -15.19
N ARG A 228 25.24 15.21 -15.94
CA ARG A 228 24.02 15.20 -16.75
C ARG A 228 23.24 13.93 -16.48
N GLU A 229 21.92 14.03 -16.65
CA GLU A 229 21.04 12.86 -16.64
C GLU A 229 21.50 11.83 -17.68
N ALA A 230 21.53 10.57 -17.28
CA ALA A 230 22.06 9.49 -18.09
C ALA A 230 21.00 8.40 -18.32
N ARG A 231 20.78 8.08 -19.60
CA ARG A 231 20.04 6.88 -20.00
C ARG A 231 20.95 5.66 -19.89
N ARG A 232 20.45 4.59 -19.27
CA ARG A 232 21.11 3.29 -19.14
C ARG A 232 20.27 2.23 -19.82
N GLU A 233 20.93 1.31 -20.50
CA GLU A 233 20.30 0.21 -21.19
C GLU A 233 20.76 -1.10 -20.58
N TYR A 234 19.85 -2.06 -20.49
CA TYR A 234 20.19 -3.41 -20.07
C TYR A 234 19.46 -4.46 -20.89
N GLU A 235 20.08 -5.62 -21.01
CA GLU A 235 19.49 -6.80 -21.65
C GLU A 235 19.88 -8.08 -20.90
N LEU A 236 19.18 -9.16 -21.22
CA LEU A 236 19.34 -10.47 -20.58
C LEU A 236 19.74 -11.50 -21.66
N PRO A 237 21.03 -11.61 -22.01
CA PRO A 237 21.47 -12.48 -23.10
C PRO A 237 21.11 -13.94 -22.85
N GLY A 238 20.62 -14.61 -23.91
CA GLY A 238 20.27 -16.02 -23.85
C GLY A 238 18.95 -16.35 -23.14
N MET A 239 18.25 -15.36 -22.58
CA MET A 239 16.93 -15.52 -21.98
C MET A 239 15.80 -15.25 -22.98
N ARG A 240 14.64 -15.88 -22.77
CA ARG A 240 13.47 -15.78 -23.66
C ARG A 240 12.20 -15.47 -22.88
N TYR A 241 11.47 -14.43 -23.29
CA TYR A 241 10.16 -14.12 -22.73
C TYR A 241 9.11 -15.11 -23.23
N VAL A 242 8.45 -15.82 -22.30
CA VAL A 242 7.44 -16.84 -22.66
C VAL A 242 6.03 -16.26 -22.67
N ARG A 243 5.73 -15.35 -21.73
CA ARG A 243 4.38 -14.79 -21.54
C ARG A 243 4.18 -13.41 -22.14
N CYS A 244 5.27 -12.64 -22.33
CA CYS A 244 5.20 -11.29 -22.88
C CYS A 244 5.95 -11.22 -24.20
N LYS A 245 5.21 -11.08 -25.31
CA LYS A 245 5.79 -10.91 -26.66
C LYS A 245 6.10 -9.46 -27.00
N THR A 246 5.56 -8.51 -26.22
CA THR A 246 5.66 -7.06 -26.45
C THR A 246 6.86 -6.44 -25.76
N LYS A 247 7.43 -7.08 -24.73
CA LYS A 247 8.63 -6.58 -24.05
C LYS A 247 9.82 -6.51 -24.99
N ALA A 248 10.42 -5.32 -25.06
CA ALA A 248 11.66 -5.10 -25.80
C ALA A 248 12.79 -5.97 -25.23
N LYS A 249 13.68 -6.46 -26.10
CA LYS A 249 14.88 -7.22 -25.68
C LYS A 249 15.84 -6.36 -24.85
N VAL A 250 15.95 -5.09 -25.23
CA VAL A 250 16.73 -4.08 -24.52
C VAL A 250 15.74 -3.19 -23.76
N GLN A 251 15.94 -3.08 -22.47
CA GLN A 251 15.20 -2.18 -21.59
C GLN A 251 16.07 -0.96 -21.28
N SER A 252 15.45 0.17 -20.93
CA SER A 252 16.20 1.36 -20.51
C SER A 252 15.58 2.05 -19.32
N PHE A 253 16.43 2.63 -18.48
CA PHE A 253 16.06 3.46 -17.34
C PHE A 253 16.94 4.71 -17.28
N TRP A 254 16.57 5.68 -16.44
CA TRP A 254 17.25 6.96 -16.34
C TRP A 254 17.79 7.19 -14.93
N VAL A 255 19.02 7.71 -14.85
CA VAL A 255 19.69 8.10 -13.61
C VAL A 255 19.89 9.62 -13.65
N PRO A 256 19.49 10.36 -12.59
CA PRO A 256 19.61 11.81 -12.61
C PRO A 256 21.08 12.25 -12.57
N ALA A 257 21.33 13.52 -12.89
CA ALA A 257 22.63 14.13 -12.61
C ALA A 257 22.90 14.17 -11.10
N VAL A 258 24.18 14.16 -10.70
CA VAL A 258 24.58 14.20 -9.28
C VAL A 258 24.07 15.44 -8.54
N THR A 259 23.88 16.54 -9.28
CA THR A 259 23.39 17.82 -8.78
C THR A 259 21.87 17.96 -8.82
N GLU A 260 21.15 16.95 -9.30
CA GLU A 260 19.70 16.98 -9.50
C GLU A 260 18.94 16.04 -8.55
N SER A 261 17.71 16.42 -8.21
CA SER A 261 16.79 15.55 -7.49
C SER A 261 16.02 14.65 -8.46
N MET A 262 15.57 13.50 -7.98
CA MET A 262 14.78 12.57 -8.81
C MET A 262 13.42 13.16 -9.19
N ARG A 263 12.93 12.69 -10.34
CA ARG A 263 11.55 12.92 -10.81
C ARG A 263 10.74 11.70 -10.44
N ILE A 264 9.67 11.92 -9.69
CA ILE A 264 8.95 10.87 -8.97
C ILE A 264 7.57 10.70 -9.61
N MET A 265 7.23 9.44 -9.91
CA MET A 265 5.85 9.02 -10.14
C MET A 265 5.34 8.34 -8.86
N PHE A 266 4.12 8.63 -8.42
CA PHE A 266 3.51 8.01 -7.25
C PHE A 266 2.15 7.40 -7.60
N HIS A 267 1.89 6.18 -7.12
CA HIS A 267 0.62 5.48 -7.30
C HIS A 267 0.26 4.56 -6.12
N SER A 268 -1.00 4.13 -6.06
CA SER A 268 -1.52 3.13 -5.12
C SER A 268 -2.67 2.33 -5.77
N CYS A 269 -3.09 1.23 -5.13
CA CYS A 269 -4.26 0.43 -5.53
C CYS A 269 -4.21 0.01 -7.01
N ASN A 270 -3.15 -0.70 -7.35
CA ASN A 270 -2.86 -1.24 -8.67
C ASN A 270 -3.46 -2.65 -8.78
N GLY A 271 -4.78 -2.77 -8.75
CA GLY A 271 -5.52 -4.01 -8.97
C GLY A 271 -7.02 -3.78 -8.88
N PHE A 272 -7.81 -4.84 -8.97
CA PHE A 272 -9.27 -4.77 -8.90
C PHE A 272 -9.82 -5.51 -7.69
N SER A 273 -10.75 -4.87 -6.97
CA SER A 273 -11.53 -5.53 -5.92
C SER A 273 -12.39 -6.65 -6.51
N ILE A 274 -12.70 -7.67 -5.70
CA ILE A 274 -13.55 -8.80 -6.09
C ILE A 274 -14.89 -8.31 -6.65
N GLY A 275 -15.28 -8.90 -7.79
CA GLY A 275 -16.57 -8.62 -8.43
C GLY A 275 -16.62 -7.32 -9.23
N THR A 276 -15.48 -6.65 -9.41
CA THR A 276 -15.36 -5.51 -10.33
C THR A 276 -15.36 -6.01 -11.77
N ASP A 277 -16.15 -5.34 -12.62
CA ASP A 277 -16.13 -5.55 -14.06
C ASP A 277 -14.88 -4.88 -14.66
N GLU A 278 -13.80 -5.64 -14.82
CA GLU A 278 -12.49 -5.13 -15.29
C GLU A 278 -12.57 -4.54 -16.71
N GLU A 279 -13.46 -5.06 -17.57
CA GLU A 279 -13.64 -4.61 -18.95
C GLU A 279 -14.21 -3.19 -18.99
N ALA A 280 -15.10 -2.84 -18.07
CA ALA A 280 -15.67 -1.49 -17.93
C ALA A 280 -14.63 -0.40 -17.59
N TYR A 281 -13.41 -0.79 -17.23
CA TYR A 281 -12.30 0.09 -16.86
C TYR A 281 -11.08 -0.06 -17.79
N ASN A 282 -11.19 -0.82 -18.88
CA ASN A 282 -10.08 -1.09 -19.81
C ASN A 282 -8.82 -1.65 -19.12
N GLY A 283 -8.99 -2.41 -18.02
CA GLY A 283 -7.87 -2.95 -17.24
C GLY A 283 -6.96 -1.85 -16.67
N ALA A 284 -5.65 -2.05 -16.78
CA ALA A 284 -4.61 -1.17 -16.21
C ALA A 284 -4.26 0.05 -17.11
N VAL A 285 -5.27 0.65 -17.75
CA VAL A 285 -5.09 1.58 -18.88
C VAL A 285 -4.31 2.87 -18.54
N LEU A 286 -4.39 3.38 -17.32
CA LEU A 286 -3.70 4.62 -16.92
C LEU A 286 -2.18 4.52 -17.01
N TRP A 287 -1.62 3.30 -16.96
CA TRP A 287 -0.19 3.08 -17.19
C TRP A 287 0.25 3.50 -18.60
N LYS A 288 -0.68 3.61 -19.58
CA LYS A 288 -0.39 4.23 -20.88
C LYS A 288 0.00 5.71 -20.72
N ASP A 289 -0.69 6.46 -19.86
CA ASP A 289 -0.34 7.87 -19.62
C ASP A 289 0.97 8.01 -18.84
N VAL A 290 1.23 7.10 -17.91
CA VAL A 290 2.53 7.00 -17.22
C VAL A 290 3.65 6.85 -18.25
N MET A 291 3.52 5.91 -19.20
CA MET A 291 4.51 5.70 -20.26
C MET A 291 4.65 6.89 -21.20
N ARG A 292 3.55 7.59 -21.55
CA ARG A 292 3.62 8.83 -22.35
C ARG A 292 4.41 9.90 -21.61
N ARG A 293 4.10 10.15 -20.34
CA ARG A 293 4.82 11.13 -19.52
C ARG A 293 6.28 10.75 -19.30
N HIS A 294 6.58 9.47 -19.11
CA HIS A 294 7.94 8.96 -19.01
C HIS A 294 8.73 9.15 -20.32
N THR A 295 8.06 8.99 -21.47
CA THR A 295 8.66 9.26 -22.79
C THR A 295 8.94 10.74 -22.99
N ASP A 296 8.00 11.61 -22.59
CA ASP A 296 8.15 13.07 -22.70
C ASP A 296 9.28 13.59 -21.79
N ARG A 297 9.31 13.12 -20.53
CA ARG A 297 10.30 13.49 -19.52
C ARG A 297 10.48 12.33 -18.53
N PRO A 298 11.60 11.59 -18.58
CA PRO A 298 11.76 10.34 -17.83
C PRO A 298 11.57 10.47 -16.33
N PHE A 299 10.77 9.59 -15.75
CA PHE A 299 10.77 9.37 -14.30
C PHE A 299 12.04 8.63 -13.89
N HIS A 300 12.59 9.01 -12.74
CA HIS A 300 13.76 8.36 -12.16
C HIS A 300 13.38 7.26 -11.17
N VAL A 301 12.19 7.39 -10.57
CA VAL A 301 11.63 6.42 -9.62
C VAL A 301 10.11 6.44 -9.70
N MET A 302 9.49 5.27 -9.57
CA MET A 302 8.07 5.14 -9.26
C MET A 302 7.88 4.60 -7.84
N ILE A 303 6.97 5.21 -7.09
CA ILE A 303 6.73 4.91 -5.69
C ILE A 303 5.35 4.28 -5.56
N GLY A 304 5.29 3.04 -5.08
CA GLY A 304 4.06 2.32 -4.77
C GLY A 304 3.68 2.47 -3.30
N GLY A 305 2.54 3.11 -3.03
CA GLY A 305 2.06 3.37 -1.68
C GLY A 305 1.14 2.30 -1.10
N GLY A 306 1.40 1.01 -1.36
CA GLY A 306 0.50 -0.07 -0.94
C GLY A 306 -0.49 -0.50 -2.03
N ASP A 307 -1.03 -1.71 -1.88
CA ASP A 307 -1.91 -2.37 -2.84
C ASP A 307 -1.29 -2.46 -4.24
N GLN A 308 -0.05 -2.93 -4.34
CA GLN A 308 0.59 -3.14 -5.65
C GLN A 308 -0.09 -4.28 -6.41
N ILE A 309 -0.76 -5.17 -5.68
CA ILE A 309 -1.54 -6.31 -6.15
C ILE A 309 -2.71 -6.59 -5.20
N TYR A 310 -3.80 -7.17 -5.71
CA TYR A 310 -4.96 -7.60 -4.93
C TYR A 310 -4.99 -9.13 -4.83
N ASN A 311 -4.79 -9.67 -3.62
CA ASN A 311 -4.79 -11.13 -3.36
C ASN A 311 -6.12 -11.67 -2.81
N ASP A 312 -7.12 -10.81 -2.62
CA ASP A 312 -8.38 -11.11 -1.92
C ASP A 312 -9.15 -12.28 -2.50
N ALA A 313 -9.08 -12.48 -3.82
CA ALA A 313 -9.77 -13.55 -4.52
C ALA A 313 -9.41 -14.95 -4.00
N ILE A 314 -8.32 -15.09 -3.24
CA ILE A 314 -7.93 -16.31 -2.55
C ILE A 314 -9.06 -16.90 -1.68
N ARG A 315 -9.92 -16.04 -1.11
CA ARG A 315 -11.05 -16.45 -0.25
C ARG A 315 -12.31 -16.86 -1.02
N VAL A 316 -12.43 -16.47 -2.29
CA VAL A 316 -13.65 -16.67 -3.09
C VAL A 316 -13.46 -17.75 -4.15
N SER A 317 -12.38 -17.68 -4.91
CA SER A 317 -12.04 -18.61 -5.99
C SER A 317 -10.78 -19.42 -5.70
N GLY A 318 -10.06 -19.09 -4.63
CA GLY A 318 -8.81 -19.74 -4.26
C GLY A 318 -8.95 -20.80 -3.16
N PRO A 319 -7.81 -21.30 -2.66
CA PRO A 319 -7.74 -22.38 -1.68
C PRO A 319 -8.43 -22.11 -0.35
N LEU A 320 -8.66 -20.85 0.02
CA LEU A 320 -9.32 -20.51 1.28
C LEU A 320 -10.84 -20.56 1.21
N ARG A 321 -11.43 -20.87 0.05
CA ARG A 321 -12.89 -20.91 -0.11
C ARG A 321 -13.58 -21.82 0.91
N ALA A 322 -13.03 -23.01 1.12
CA ALA A 322 -13.58 -23.96 2.09
C ALA A 322 -13.56 -23.42 3.53
N TRP A 323 -12.52 -22.66 3.91
CA TRP A 323 -12.43 -22.00 5.21
C TRP A 323 -13.43 -20.84 5.33
N THR A 324 -13.58 -20.05 4.27
CA THR A 324 -14.54 -18.93 4.20
C THR A 324 -15.99 -19.41 4.32
N ASP A 325 -16.33 -20.54 3.70
CA ASP A 325 -17.68 -21.13 3.73
C ASP A 325 -18.09 -21.67 5.12
N ILE A 326 -17.17 -21.75 6.09
CA ILE A 326 -17.48 -22.22 7.45
C ILE A 326 -18.32 -21.18 8.18
N GLY A 327 -19.64 -21.35 8.25
CA GLY A 327 -20.53 -20.39 8.92
C GLY A 327 -20.37 -20.27 10.44
N ASN A 328 -19.74 -21.23 11.12
CA ASN A 328 -19.54 -21.18 12.57
C ASN A 328 -18.23 -20.44 12.93
N PRO A 329 -18.26 -19.29 13.63
CA PRO A 329 -17.06 -18.49 13.90
C PRO A 329 -15.99 -19.20 14.73
N LYS A 330 -16.39 -20.06 15.68
CA LYS A 330 -15.45 -20.83 16.50
C LYS A 330 -14.71 -21.86 15.65
N LYS A 331 -15.46 -22.67 14.88
CA LYS A 331 -14.88 -23.66 13.96
C LYS A 331 -13.96 -23.02 12.91
N ARG A 332 -14.33 -21.84 12.42
CA ARG A 332 -13.53 -21.08 11.45
C ARG A 332 -12.21 -20.59 12.06
N ARG A 333 -12.26 -20.07 13.28
CA ARG A 333 -11.06 -19.63 14.02
C ARG A 333 -10.14 -20.79 14.39
N GLU A 334 -10.70 -21.95 14.71
CA GLU A 334 -9.95 -23.17 15.06
C GLU A 334 -9.57 -24.01 13.83
N TYR A 335 -9.80 -23.50 12.62
CA TYR A 335 -9.48 -24.23 11.39
C TYR A 335 -7.95 -24.25 11.18
N PRO A 336 -7.35 -25.44 11.03
CA PRO A 336 -5.90 -25.56 10.90
C PRO A 336 -5.41 -25.04 9.55
N PHE A 337 -4.14 -24.67 9.49
CA PHE A 337 -3.44 -24.29 8.26
C PHE A 337 -2.31 -25.28 7.97
N PRO A 338 -2.63 -26.52 7.56
CA PRO A 338 -1.62 -27.56 7.35
C PRO A 338 -0.75 -27.26 6.14
N GLU A 339 0.40 -27.95 6.04
CA GLU A 339 1.37 -27.78 4.94
C GLU A 339 0.71 -27.82 3.55
N LYS A 340 -0.30 -28.67 3.33
CA LYS A 340 -1.01 -28.73 2.05
C LYS A 340 -1.76 -27.43 1.71
N LEU A 341 -2.46 -26.85 2.68
CA LEU A 341 -3.19 -25.60 2.45
C LEU A 341 -2.23 -24.43 2.23
N ARG A 342 -1.10 -24.43 2.97
CA ARG A 342 0.01 -23.50 2.75
C ARG A 342 0.57 -23.62 1.34
N GLU A 343 0.70 -24.83 0.79
CA GLU A 343 1.14 -25.13 -0.59
C GLU A 343 0.20 -24.53 -1.64
N ASP A 344 -1.10 -24.75 -1.44
CA ASP A 344 -2.10 -24.25 -2.36
C ASP A 344 -2.18 -22.71 -2.31
N CYS A 345 -2.02 -22.11 -1.12
CA CYS A 345 -1.91 -20.66 -0.98
C CYS A 345 -0.63 -20.13 -1.63
N ASP A 346 0.51 -20.75 -1.38
CA ASP A 346 1.80 -20.36 -1.93
C ASP A 346 1.79 -20.37 -3.47
N GLU A 347 1.22 -21.40 -4.09
CA GLU A 347 0.98 -21.45 -5.54
C GLU A 347 0.04 -20.33 -6.00
N TRP A 348 -1.05 -20.08 -5.28
CA TRP A 348 -2.00 -19.02 -5.64
C TRP A 348 -1.34 -17.64 -5.69
N TYR A 349 -0.59 -17.27 -4.65
CA TYR A 349 0.11 -15.98 -4.61
C TYR A 349 1.16 -15.89 -5.72
N LEU A 350 1.98 -16.94 -5.92
CA LEU A 350 2.97 -16.97 -7.00
C LEU A 350 2.32 -16.69 -8.37
N GLN A 351 1.25 -17.41 -8.69
CA GLN A 351 0.57 -17.25 -9.98
C GLN A 351 -0.09 -15.88 -10.11
N ASN A 352 -0.65 -15.33 -9.02
CA ASN A 352 -1.24 -14.00 -9.07
C ASN A 352 -0.17 -12.92 -9.31
N TYR A 353 0.98 -13.01 -8.62
CA TYR A 353 2.12 -12.12 -8.86
C TYR A 353 2.65 -12.24 -10.29
N ILE A 354 2.89 -13.46 -10.79
CA ILE A 354 3.33 -13.68 -12.18
C ILE A 354 2.31 -13.13 -13.18
N ARG A 355 1.01 -13.34 -12.96
CA ARG A 355 -0.05 -12.81 -13.83
C ARG A 355 -0.01 -11.28 -13.84
N TRP A 356 -0.10 -10.67 -12.65
CA TRP A 356 -0.32 -9.24 -12.50
C TRP A 356 0.88 -8.40 -12.93
N TYR A 357 2.09 -8.79 -12.55
CA TYR A 357 3.32 -8.06 -12.93
C TYR A 357 3.70 -8.24 -14.42
N ASN A 358 3.02 -9.14 -15.14
CA ASN A 358 3.09 -9.26 -16.59
C ASN A 358 1.93 -8.57 -17.32
N THR A 359 0.97 -7.97 -16.62
CA THR A 359 -0.12 -7.22 -17.25
C THR A 359 0.42 -5.95 -17.91
N GLU A 360 0.25 -5.81 -19.23
CA GLU A 360 0.57 -4.56 -19.93
C GLU A 360 -0.53 -3.50 -19.71
N PRO A 361 -0.20 -2.20 -19.64
CA PRO A 361 1.15 -1.59 -19.79
C PRO A 361 2.03 -1.56 -18.53
N PHE A 362 1.54 -2.07 -17.39
CA PHE A 362 2.30 -2.05 -16.13
C PHE A 362 3.61 -2.84 -16.23
N ALA A 363 3.61 -3.98 -16.92
CA ALA A 363 4.79 -4.79 -17.15
C ALA A 363 5.91 -4.05 -17.91
N ALA A 364 5.56 -3.21 -18.89
CA ALA A 364 6.52 -2.35 -19.58
C ALA A 364 7.11 -1.27 -18.67
N CYS A 365 6.30 -0.69 -17.77
CA CYS A 365 6.76 0.29 -16.79
C CYS A 365 7.77 -0.33 -15.82
N ASN A 366 7.48 -1.53 -15.31
CA ASN A 366 8.36 -2.27 -14.39
C ASN A 366 9.76 -2.56 -14.96
N GLY A 367 9.92 -2.61 -16.29
CA GLY A 367 11.22 -2.77 -16.93
C GLY A 367 12.02 -1.48 -17.07
N GLN A 368 11.39 -0.31 -16.94
CA GLN A 368 11.95 0.97 -17.35
C GLN A 368 12.01 2.02 -16.22
N ILE A 369 11.12 1.92 -15.24
CA ILE A 369 11.01 2.87 -14.14
C ILE A 369 11.36 2.13 -12.84
N PRO A 370 12.49 2.44 -12.19
CA PRO A 370 12.87 1.84 -10.92
C PRO A 370 11.77 2.01 -9.85
N GLN A 371 11.30 0.91 -9.28
CA GLN A 371 10.25 0.94 -8.25
C GLN A 371 10.79 1.04 -6.82
N MET A 372 9.98 1.61 -5.94
CA MET A 372 10.13 1.62 -4.48
C MET A 372 8.76 1.47 -3.83
N ASN A 373 8.51 0.39 -3.10
CA ASN A 373 7.19 0.08 -2.60
C ASN A 373 7.18 -0.18 -1.08
N ILE A 374 6.05 0.13 -0.46
CA ILE A 374 5.58 -0.50 0.79
C ILE A 374 4.32 -1.27 0.45
N TRP A 375 4.05 -2.37 1.16
CA TRP A 375 2.79 -3.11 1.04
C TRP A 375 1.65 -2.54 1.90
N ASP A 376 0.41 -2.85 1.51
CA ASP A 376 -0.80 -2.65 2.31
C ASP A 376 -1.53 -3.99 2.54
N ASP A 377 -2.79 -3.94 3.00
CA ASP A 377 -3.56 -5.14 3.31
C ASP A 377 -3.96 -5.94 2.07
N HIS A 378 -4.33 -5.35 0.93
CA HIS A 378 -4.70 -6.16 -0.26
C HIS A 378 -3.51 -6.92 -0.87
N ASP A 379 -2.27 -6.53 -0.57
CA ASP A 379 -1.08 -7.34 -0.87
C ASP A 379 -1.10 -8.68 -0.10
N ILE A 380 -1.84 -8.75 1.01
CA ILE A 380 -2.08 -9.94 1.85
C ILE A 380 -3.52 -10.42 1.64
N ILE A 381 -4.45 -9.80 2.36
CA ILE A 381 -5.90 -9.96 2.26
C ILE A 381 -6.54 -8.71 2.88
N ASP A 382 -7.60 -8.22 2.25
CA ASP A 382 -8.47 -7.13 2.73
C ASP A 382 -8.64 -7.12 4.26
N GLY A 383 -8.32 -5.98 4.88
CA GLY A 383 -8.43 -5.70 6.32
C GLY A 383 -7.35 -6.35 7.20
N PHE A 384 -6.28 -6.92 6.64
CA PHE A 384 -5.23 -7.57 7.42
C PHE A 384 -4.60 -6.60 8.44
N GLY A 385 -4.66 -6.98 9.71
CA GLY A 385 -4.20 -6.17 10.85
C GLY A 385 -5.33 -5.45 11.58
N SER A 386 -6.53 -5.37 11.02
CA SER A 386 -7.65 -4.58 11.56
C SER A 386 -8.80 -5.42 12.13
N TYR A 387 -8.77 -6.74 11.93
CA TYR A 387 -9.66 -7.66 12.61
C TYR A 387 -9.36 -7.79 14.11
N VAL A 388 -10.30 -8.36 14.86
CA VAL A 388 -10.08 -8.65 16.28
C VAL A 388 -8.88 -9.58 16.48
N ASN A 389 -8.11 -9.33 17.55
CA ASN A 389 -6.86 -10.04 17.83
C ASN A 389 -6.99 -11.57 17.80
N GLU A 390 -8.05 -12.13 18.40
CA GLU A 390 -8.27 -13.57 18.43
C GLU A 390 -8.53 -14.18 17.05
N PHE A 391 -9.05 -13.39 16.11
CA PHE A 391 -9.23 -13.83 14.73
C PHE A 391 -7.93 -13.71 13.93
N MET A 392 -7.19 -12.62 14.10
CA MET A 392 -5.86 -12.42 13.49
C MET A 392 -4.83 -13.47 13.92
N LYS A 393 -4.99 -14.05 15.12
CA LYS A 393 -4.11 -15.10 15.65
C LYS A 393 -4.42 -16.51 15.14
N CYS A 394 -5.49 -16.72 14.37
CA CYS A 394 -5.80 -18.05 13.88
C CYS A 394 -4.75 -18.54 12.87
N ASP A 395 -4.65 -19.86 12.74
CA ASP A 395 -3.64 -20.51 11.90
C ASP A 395 -3.71 -20.02 10.45
N VAL A 396 -4.92 -19.79 9.93
CA VAL A 396 -5.11 -19.29 8.56
C VAL A 396 -4.53 -17.88 8.38
N PHE A 397 -4.77 -16.94 9.30
CA PHE A 397 -4.25 -15.57 9.19
C PHE A 397 -2.73 -15.52 9.35
N ARG A 398 -2.17 -16.32 10.26
CA ARG A 398 -0.72 -16.48 10.41
C ARG A 398 -0.09 -17.05 9.14
N GLY A 399 -0.72 -18.09 8.59
CA GLY A 399 -0.30 -18.76 7.36
C GLY A 399 -0.27 -17.84 6.14
N ILE A 400 -1.39 -17.16 5.85
CA ILE A 400 -1.46 -16.24 4.70
C ILE A 400 -0.54 -15.03 4.87
N GLY A 401 -0.36 -14.53 6.10
CA GLY A 401 0.58 -13.45 6.39
C GLY A 401 2.01 -13.83 6.01
N GLY A 402 2.45 -15.05 6.37
CA GLY A 402 3.76 -15.58 5.99
C GLY A 402 3.91 -15.78 4.48
N VAL A 403 2.91 -16.36 3.82
CA VAL A 403 2.93 -16.58 2.36
C VAL A 403 2.96 -15.25 1.59
N ALA A 404 2.15 -14.27 1.98
CA ALA A 404 2.15 -12.95 1.36
C ALA A 404 3.49 -12.23 1.55
N HIS A 405 4.06 -12.29 2.77
CA HIS A 405 5.35 -11.68 3.09
C HIS A 405 6.48 -12.25 2.21
N LYS A 406 6.49 -13.56 1.92
CA LYS A 406 7.45 -14.18 1.00
C LYS A 406 7.47 -13.48 -0.37
N TYR A 407 6.30 -13.24 -0.96
CA TYR A 407 6.22 -12.63 -2.29
C TYR A 407 6.40 -11.11 -2.26
N TYR A 408 6.05 -10.45 -1.16
CA TYR A 408 6.41 -9.05 -0.92
C TYR A 408 7.94 -8.87 -0.92
N MET A 409 8.69 -9.72 -0.21
CA MET A 409 10.15 -9.69 -0.20
C MET A 409 10.74 -9.93 -1.60
N LEU A 410 10.23 -10.94 -2.31
CA LEU A 410 10.75 -11.31 -3.63
C LEU A 410 10.44 -10.27 -4.71
N PHE A 411 9.17 -9.95 -4.95
CA PHE A 411 8.75 -9.11 -6.08
C PHE A 411 8.90 -7.61 -5.85
N GLN A 412 8.73 -7.15 -4.61
CA GLN A 412 8.70 -5.72 -4.32
C GLN A 412 10.02 -5.19 -3.74
N HIS A 413 10.71 -5.99 -2.91
CA HIS A 413 12.00 -5.61 -2.31
C HIS A 413 13.23 -6.21 -2.97
N HIS A 414 13.07 -7.25 -3.80
CA HIS A 414 14.18 -8.05 -4.36
C HIS A 414 15.10 -8.57 -3.24
N LEU A 415 14.51 -9.11 -2.18
CA LEU A 415 15.19 -9.72 -1.05
C LEU A 415 14.84 -11.22 -0.94
N PRO A 416 15.74 -12.05 -0.37
CA PRO A 416 15.41 -13.42 -0.05
C PRO A 416 14.26 -13.45 0.98
N PRO A 417 13.29 -14.35 0.82
CA PRO A 417 12.24 -14.55 1.81
C PRO A 417 12.77 -15.35 3.01
N PRO A 418 11.96 -15.48 4.08
CA PRO A 418 12.21 -16.45 5.14
C PRO A 418 12.34 -17.88 4.59
N ALA A 419 13.11 -18.73 5.28
CA ALA A 419 13.39 -20.11 4.83
C ALA A 419 12.15 -21.02 4.81
N SER A 420 11.16 -20.72 5.63
CA SER A 420 9.86 -21.39 5.70
C SER A 420 8.78 -20.41 6.14
N THR A 421 7.52 -20.76 5.89
CA THR A 421 6.33 -20.01 6.31
C THR A 421 5.48 -20.83 7.29
N TYR A 422 4.62 -20.18 8.05
CA TYR A 422 3.80 -20.80 9.09
C TYR A 422 2.89 -21.93 8.58
N THR A 423 2.85 -23.04 9.34
CA THR A 423 1.95 -24.18 9.14
C THR A 423 1.53 -24.77 10.49
N SER A 424 0.26 -25.13 10.66
CA SER A 424 -0.26 -25.62 11.95
C SER A 424 0.28 -26.99 12.36
N ASP A 425 0.84 -27.76 11.42
CA ASP A 425 1.37 -29.11 11.60
C ASP A 425 2.90 -29.15 11.80
N ALA A 426 3.60 -28.02 11.66
CA ALA A 426 5.00 -27.94 12.03
C ALA A 426 5.18 -28.05 13.56
N ILE A 427 6.25 -28.72 13.98
CA ILE A 427 6.69 -28.69 15.38
C ILE A 427 7.31 -27.32 15.63
N HIS A 428 6.49 -26.34 15.98
CA HIS A 428 6.99 -25.07 16.45
C HIS A 428 7.63 -25.27 17.82
N ASN A 429 8.88 -24.85 17.98
CA ASN A 429 9.39 -24.57 19.32
C ASN A 429 8.48 -23.50 19.96
N ALA A 430 8.29 -23.56 21.28
CA ALA A 430 7.40 -22.63 21.99
C ALA A 430 7.59 -21.18 21.51
N PRO A 431 6.51 -20.38 21.37
CA PRO A 431 6.62 -19.00 20.93
C PRO A 431 7.56 -18.24 21.87
N GLY A 432 8.75 -17.90 21.37
CA GLY A 432 9.80 -17.26 22.14
C GLY A 432 10.95 -16.85 21.22
N GLU A 433 11.43 -15.61 21.39
CA GLU A 433 12.63 -14.90 20.87
C GLU A 433 13.20 -15.18 19.44
N HIS A 434 12.72 -16.17 18.67
CA HIS A 434 13.34 -16.70 17.45
C HIS A 434 12.36 -16.90 16.27
N GLY A 435 11.27 -16.12 16.20
CA GLY A 435 10.30 -16.16 15.10
C GLY A 435 9.50 -17.47 14.99
N GLN A 436 8.85 -17.67 13.83
CA GLN A 436 7.92 -18.77 13.53
C GLN A 436 8.54 -20.19 13.51
N GLY A 437 9.87 -20.31 13.64
CA GLY A 437 10.59 -21.59 13.56
C GLY A 437 10.81 -22.06 12.11
N PHE A 438 11.75 -23.00 11.92
CA PHE A 438 12.10 -23.56 10.62
C PHE A 438 11.36 -24.88 10.36
N ASP A 439 10.61 -24.95 9.26
CA ASP A 439 10.00 -26.20 8.78
C ASP A 439 10.90 -26.84 7.70
N PRO A 440 11.58 -27.97 8.02
CA PRO A 440 12.49 -28.62 7.08
C PRO A 440 11.77 -29.15 5.82
N ASN A 441 10.46 -29.44 5.88
CA ASN A 441 9.73 -29.97 4.73
C ASN A 441 9.70 -28.97 3.57
N GLN A 442 9.57 -27.68 3.89
CA GLN A 442 9.54 -26.59 2.91
C GLN A 442 10.91 -26.36 2.24
N SER A 443 11.99 -26.94 2.78
CA SER A 443 13.37 -26.78 2.28
C SER A 443 13.88 -27.94 1.41
N ILE A 444 13.13 -29.03 1.28
CA ILE A 444 13.62 -30.28 0.65
C ILE A 444 14.12 -30.04 -0.78
N ASN A 445 13.31 -29.37 -1.60
CA ASN A 445 13.61 -29.08 -3.01
C ASN A 445 13.72 -27.58 -3.28
N THR A 446 14.04 -26.82 -2.25
CA THR A 446 14.04 -25.36 -2.28
C THR A 446 15.42 -24.83 -1.92
N TYR A 447 15.88 -23.85 -2.67
CA TYR A 447 16.99 -22.99 -2.29
C TYR A 447 16.43 -21.64 -1.82
N VAL A 448 16.93 -21.17 -0.68
CA VAL A 448 16.68 -19.82 -0.17
C VAL A 448 18.04 -19.20 0.12
N HIS A 449 18.29 -18.03 -0.46
CA HIS A 449 19.53 -17.31 -0.20
C HIS A 449 19.54 -16.83 1.26
N PRO A 450 20.71 -16.82 1.95
CA PRO A 450 20.83 -16.19 3.26
C PRO A 450 20.30 -14.75 3.26
N GLY A 451 19.75 -14.30 4.39
CA GLY A 451 19.23 -12.94 4.51
C GLY A 451 20.25 -11.89 4.07
N ILE A 452 19.78 -10.90 3.29
CA ILE A 452 20.59 -9.77 2.81
C ILE A 452 20.21 -8.54 3.64
N THR A 453 21.20 -7.87 4.21
CA THR A 453 21.01 -6.60 4.93
C THR A 453 21.56 -5.46 4.09
N GLU A 454 20.81 -4.36 4.03
CA GLU A 454 21.24 -3.16 3.31
C GLU A 454 20.92 -1.90 4.11
N SER A 455 21.71 -0.87 3.87
CA SER A 455 21.68 0.38 4.65
C SER A 455 20.40 1.19 4.45
N ASN A 456 19.67 1.00 3.34
CA ASN A 456 18.40 1.68 3.09
C ASN A 456 17.24 1.15 3.93
N TYR A 457 17.40 0.02 4.64
CA TYR A 457 16.36 -0.50 5.52
C TYR A 457 16.55 -0.05 6.97
N VAL A 458 15.44 0.29 7.61
CA VAL A 458 15.30 0.41 9.06
C VAL A 458 14.42 -0.74 9.52
N VAL A 459 15.06 -1.85 9.88
CA VAL A 459 14.40 -3.09 10.25
C VAL A 459 13.90 -3.01 11.71
N GLY A 460 12.61 -3.26 11.93
CA GLY A 460 12.01 -3.25 13.27
C GLY A 460 12.69 -4.25 14.20
N SER A 461 12.83 -3.91 15.48
CA SER A 461 13.55 -4.75 16.46
C SER A 461 12.80 -6.01 16.91
N ARG A 462 11.49 -6.08 16.66
CA ARG A 462 10.62 -7.18 17.08
C ARG A 462 9.84 -7.75 15.90
N HIS A 463 9.55 -9.04 15.99
CA HIS A 463 8.62 -9.69 15.07
C HIS A 463 7.22 -9.10 15.21
N GLY A 464 6.51 -9.03 14.09
CA GLY A 464 5.10 -8.69 14.05
C GLY A 464 4.24 -9.71 14.80
N PRO A 465 3.02 -9.30 15.24
CA PRO A 465 2.17 -10.14 16.07
C PRO A 465 1.41 -11.22 15.28
N TYR A 466 1.27 -11.04 13.96
CA TYR A 466 0.52 -11.92 13.05
C TYR A 466 1.37 -12.38 11.87
N VAL A 467 2.20 -11.49 11.35
CA VAL A 467 3.33 -11.81 10.48
C VAL A 467 4.55 -11.88 11.38
N GLU A 468 5.01 -13.09 11.74
CA GLU A 468 6.14 -13.28 12.67
C GLU A 468 7.49 -12.99 11.99
N GLU A 469 7.58 -11.83 11.34
CA GLU A 469 8.74 -11.27 10.64
C GLU A 469 8.99 -9.84 11.11
N HIS A 470 10.14 -9.27 10.75
CA HIS A 470 10.49 -7.90 11.10
C HIS A 470 9.97 -6.90 10.07
N SER A 471 9.49 -5.73 10.53
CA SER A 471 9.07 -4.66 9.62
C SER A 471 10.23 -4.12 8.79
N HIS A 472 9.98 -3.84 7.52
CA HIS A 472 10.98 -3.32 6.58
C HIS A 472 10.66 -1.87 6.20
N ASN A 473 11.05 -0.93 7.06
CA ASN A 473 10.95 0.50 6.77
C ASN A 473 12.12 0.95 5.88
N LEU A 474 11.93 2.00 5.10
CA LEU A 474 12.87 2.46 4.07
C LEU A 474 13.37 3.86 4.39
N PHE A 475 14.68 4.10 4.32
CA PHE A 475 15.28 5.42 4.24
C PHE A 475 16.25 5.48 3.06
N THR A 476 16.10 6.49 2.18
CA THR A 476 17.04 6.69 1.06
C THR A 476 17.05 8.13 0.57
N LYS A 477 18.07 8.48 -0.23
CA LYS A 477 18.12 9.76 -0.97
C LYS A 477 17.38 9.60 -2.30
N LEU A 478 16.68 10.63 -2.74
CA LEU A 478 16.07 10.72 -4.06
C LEU A 478 16.77 11.82 -4.87
N GLY A 479 18.04 11.58 -5.19
CA GLY A 479 18.93 12.55 -5.82
C GLY A 479 19.50 13.56 -4.80
N ALA A 480 19.81 14.76 -5.26
CA ALA A 480 20.62 15.72 -4.52
C ALA A 480 19.99 16.29 -3.24
N ARG A 481 18.68 16.58 -3.24
CA ARG A 481 18.05 17.40 -2.17
C ARG A 481 16.78 16.83 -1.55
N ILE A 482 16.38 15.63 -1.95
CA ILE A 482 15.17 14.97 -1.45
C ILE A 482 15.57 13.74 -0.63
N ALA A 483 15.11 13.67 0.62
CA ALA A 483 15.13 12.44 1.41
C ALA A 483 13.80 11.68 1.23
N PHE A 484 13.82 10.36 1.40
CA PHE A 484 12.64 9.52 1.39
C PHE A 484 12.58 8.65 2.63
N LEU A 485 11.38 8.52 3.19
CA LEU A 485 11.03 7.59 4.27
C LEU A 485 9.76 6.83 3.90
N GLY A 486 9.83 5.50 3.82
CA GLY A 486 8.66 4.62 3.71
C GLY A 486 8.47 3.83 5.01
N ILE A 487 7.25 3.81 5.55
CA ILE A 487 6.94 3.07 6.79
C ILE A 487 6.15 1.81 6.43
N ASP A 488 6.67 0.65 6.85
CA ASP A 488 5.95 -0.61 6.80
C ASP A 488 4.90 -0.63 7.91
N ALA A 489 3.66 -0.34 7.52
CA ALA A 489 2.53 -0.19 8.41
C ALA A 489 1.68 -1.46 8.53
N ARG A 490 2.16 -2.62 8.05
CA ARG A 490 1.40 -3.89 8.05
C ARG A 490 2.04 -4.99 8.86
N THR A 491 3.37 -5.13 8.85
CA THR A 491 4.04 -6.22 9.59
C THR A 491 3.73 -6.18 11.10
N GLU A 492 3.79 -5.00 11.71
CA GLU A 492 3.60 -4.81 13.17
C GLU A 492 2.14 -4.47 13.55
N ARG A 493 1.25 -4.38 12.56
CA ARG A 493 -0.08 -3.79 12.75
C ARG A 493 -0.98 -4.69 13.59
N THR A 494 -1.73 -4.04 14.46
CA THR A 494 -2.91 -4.56 15.15
C THR A 494 -4.03 -3.53 15.05
N ARG A 495 -5.25 -3.94 15.41
CA ARG A 495 -6.42 -3.06 15.49
C ARG A 495 -6.21 -1.82 16.39
N HIS A 496 -5.22 -1.84 17.27
CA HIS A 496 -4.97 -0.76 18.22
C HIS A 496 -3.65 -0.02 18.03
N GLN A 497 -2.79 -0.50 17.13
CA GLN A 497 -1.44 0.04 16.94
C GLN A 497 -0.94 -0.27 15.54
N VAL A 498 -0.37 0.72 14.85
CA VAL A 498 0.18 0.54 13.51
C VAL A 498 1.61 0.02 13.57
N ASN A 499 2.50 0.70 14.31
CA ASN A 499 3.88 0.27 14.53
C ASN A 499 4.23 0.30 16.02
N TYR A 500 5.23 -0.49 16.40
CA TYR A 500 5.78 -0.48 17.75
C TYR A 500 6.41 0.88 18.09
N PRO A 501 6.27 1.36 19.34
CA PRO A 501 6.96 2.58 19.78
C PRO A 501 8.46 2.56 19.52
N GLU A 502 9.11 1.40 19.72
CA GLU A 502 10.54 1.21 19.52
C GLU A 502 10.94 1.32 18.04
N THR A 503 10.09 0.83 17.13
CA THR A 503 10.29 0.96 15.67
C THR A 503 10.25 2.43 15.25
N TYR A 504 9.31 3.22 15.77
CA TYR A 504 9.33 4.67 15.57
C TYR A 504 10.61 5.31 16.12
N ASP A 505 11.10 4.87 17.28
CA ASP A 505 12.33 5.42 17.85
C ASP A 505 13.56 5.11 16.99
N GLN A 506 13.65 3.92 16.40
CA GLN A 506 14.66 3.58 15.39
C GLN A 506 14.57 4.47 14.16
N ILE A 507 13.37 4.63 13.58
CA ILE A 507 13.13 5.46 12.39
C ILE A 507 13.57 6.91 12.63
N PHE A 508 13.11 7.52 13.73
CA PHE A 508 13.44 8.92 14.02
C PHE A 508 14.89 9.13 14.46
N SER A 509 15.55 8.11 15.03
CA SER A 509 16.98 8.16 15.30
C SER A 509 17.76 8.17 13.98
N ARG A 510 17.41 7.28 13.05
CA ARG A 510 17.99 7.23 11.70
C ARG A 510 17.78 8.53 10.93
N LEU A 511 16.57 9.10 10.95
CA LEU A 511 16.29 10.39 10.32
C LEU A 511 17.22 11.51 10.82
N ARG A 512 17.40 11.64 12.14
CA ARG A 512 18.28 12.68 12.71
C ARG A 512 19.73 12.49 12.33
N GLU A 513 20.18 11.24 12.30
CA GLU A 513 21.54 10.89 11.90
C GLU A 513 21.80 11.33 10.45
N GLU A 514 20.92 10.93 9.53
CA GLU A 514 21.06 11.17 8.09
C GLU A 514 20.89 12.64 7.72
N LEU A 515 19.84 13.30 8.22
CA LEU A 515 19.62 14.73 7.98
C LEU A 515 20.75 15.57 8.60
N GLY A 516 21.20 15.20 9.82
CA GLY A 516 22.31 15.85 10.48
C GLY A 516 23.64 15.64 9.76
N ALA A 517 23.89 14.45 9.21
CA ALA A 517 25.08 14.17 8.42
C ALA A 517 25.11 14.99 7.13
N ALA A 518 23.99 15.05 6.40
CA ALA A 518 23.84 15.87 5.21
C ALA A 518 24.06 17.36 5.50
N GLN A 519 23.49 17.88 6.59
CA GLN A 519 23.72 19.26 7.01
C GLN A 519 25.19 19.55 7.37
N ARG A 520 25.87 18.64 8.08
CA ARG A 520 27.31 18.78 8.40
C ARG A 520 28.21 18.71 7.17
N ALA A 521 27.80 17.94 6.15
CA ALA A 521 28.50 17.83 4.88
C ALA A 521 28.30 19.06 3.96
N GLY A 522 27.43 20.01 4.34
CA GLY A 522 27.12 21.18 3.51
C GLY A 522 26.08 20.92 2.40
N GLU A 523 25.45 19.75 2.40
CA GLU A 523 24.47 19.31 1.41
C GLU A 523 23.11 18.99 2.08
N PRO A 524 22.50 19.94 2.81
CA PRO A 524 21.28 19.66 3.54
C PRO A 524 20.12 19.35 2.58
N PHE A 525 19.34 18.33 2.93
CA PHE A 525 18.07 18.06 2.26
C PHE A 525 17.12 19.26 2.39
N LYS A 526 16.37 19.54 1.32
CA LYS A 526 15.35 20.60 1.28
C LYS A 526 13.95 20.04 1.46
N HIS A 527 13.75 18.83 0.96
CA HIS A 527 12.50 18.11 1.05
C HIS A 527 12.69 16.71 1.62
N MET A 528 11.65 16.20 2.24
CA MET A 528 11.53 14.80 2.64
C MET A 528 10.15 14.28 2.21
N ILE A 529 10.14 13.20 1.45
CA ILE A 529 8.94 12.46 1.09
C ILE A 529 8.69 11.38 2.15
N LEU A 530 7.51 11.40 2.78
CA LEU A 530 7.04 10.35 3.68
C LEU A 530 5.97 9.53 2.97
N LEU A 531 6.18 8.23 2.82
CA LEU A 531 5.20 7.29 2.25
C LEU A 531 4.49 6.52 3.37
N LEU A 532 3.15 6.58 3.35
CA LEU A 532 2.26 5.81 4.21
C LEU A 532 1.25 5.08 3.32
N GLY A 533 0.89 3.83 3.65
CA GLY A 533 -0.14 3.08 2.91
C GLY A 533 -1.48 3.83 2.93
N ILE A 534 -1.80 4.39 4.10
CA ILE A 534 -3.08 5.04 4.35
C ILE A 534 -2.92 6.55 4.60
N PRO A 535 -3.81 7.40 4.07
CA PRO A 535 -3.78 8.84 4.28
C PRO A 535 -3.89 9.25 5.75
N ILE A 536 -3.11 10.26 6.14
CA ILE A 536 -3.04 10.72 7.52
C ILE A 536 -3.78 12.05 7.75
N ALA A 537 -3.87 12.91 6.73
CA ALA A 537 -4.66 14.15 6.75
C ALA A 537 -5.92 13.99 5.90
N TYR A 538 -6.91 13.26 6.42
CA TYR A 538 -8.10 12.85 5.67
C TYR A 538 -9.39 13.06 6.49
N PRO A 539 -10.59 13.15 5.87
CA PRO A 539 -11.84 13.31 6.59
C PRO A 539 -12.06 12.19 7.60
N ARG A 540 -12.51 12.55 8.81
CA ARG A 540 -12.88 11.55 9.82
C ARG A 540 -14.15 10.86 9.38
N LEU A 541 -14.05 9.56 9.17
CA LEU A 541 -15.12 8.71 8.67
C LEU A 541 -15.92 8.04 9.81
N THR A 542 -15.58 8.25 11.08
CA THR A 542 -16.21 7.58 12.25
C THR A 542 -17.72 7.85 12.40
N TRP A 543 -18.26 8.82 11.67
CA TRP A 543 -19.71 9.08 11.63
C TRP A 543 -20.42 8.25 10.57
N LEU A 544 -19.69 7.76 9.56
CA LEU A 544 -20.22 6.99 8.43
C LEU A 544 -20.79 5.65 8.93
N GLU A 545 -20.09 4.97 9.84
CA GLU A 545 -20.58 3.83 10.62
C GLU A 545 -21.94 4.09 11.27
N ASN A 546 -22.10 5.22 11.96
CA ASN A 546 -23.34 5.57 12.67
C ASN A 546 -24.51 5.87 11.72
N ILE A 547 -24.23 6.37 10.51
CA ILE A 547 -25.28 6.58 9.50
C ILE A 547 -25.67 5.25 8.87
N PHE A 548 -24.72 4.39 8.50
CA PHE A 548 -25.01 3.11 7.84
C PHE A 548 -25.60 2.05 8.76
N SER A 549 -25.28 2.10 10.06
CA SER A 549 -25.88 1.27 11.10
C SER A 549 -27.20 1.83 11.65
N SER A 550 -27.65 3.01 11.19
CA SER A 550 -28.87 3.64 11.69
C SER A 550 -30.13 2.83 11.34
N PRO A 551 -31.02 2.52 12.31
CA PRO A 551 -32.30 1.86 12.06
C PRO A 551 -33.23 2.61 11.08
N VAL A 552 -33.00 3.92 10.90
CA VAL A 552 -33.77 4.78 9.98
C VAL A 552 -33.53 4.44 8.50
N LEU A 553 -32.39 3.84 8.15
CA LEU A 553 -32.14 3.32 6.81
C LEU A 553 -32.82 1.96 6.57
N GLY A 554 -33.29 1.28 7.62
CA GLY A 554 -33.97 -0.01 7.55
C GLY A 554 -35.18 -0.02 6.59
N PRO A 555 -36.13 0.93 6.71
CA PRO A 555 -37.27 1.06 5.79
C PRO A 555 -36.86 1.34 4.34
N ILE A 556 -35.79 2.13 4.12
CA ILE A 556 -35.31 2.49 2.78
C ILE A 556 -34.63 1.29 2.12
N LYS A 557 -33.75 0.58 2.84
CA LYS A 557 -33.12 -0.67 2.41
C LYS A 557 -34.18 -1.74 2.09
N PHE A 558 -35.22 -1.83 2.93
CA PHE A 558 -36.34 -2.76 2.74
C PHE A 558 -37.21 -2.40 1.51
N MET A 559 -37.50 -1.11 1.30
CA MET A 559 -38.34 -0.64 0.19
C MET A 559 -37.63 -0.76 -1.16
N ASN A 560 -36.31 -0.51 -1.20
CA ASN A 560 -35.50 -0.69 -2.39
C ASN A 560 -35.41 -2.18 -2.80
N ARG A 561 -35.29 -3.09 -1.81
CA ARG A 561 -35.28 -4.55 -2.01
C ARG A 561 -36.64 -5.13 -2.43
N ARG A 562 -37.74 -4.41 -2.19
CA ARG A 562 -39.12 -4.92 -2.36
C ARG A 562 -39.89 -4.34 -3.54
N MET A 563 -39.57 -3.12 -3.99
CA MET A 563 -40.42 -2.40 -4.95
C MET A 563 -39.84 -2.20 -6.35
N GLY A 564 -38.53 -2.36 -6.60
CA GLY A 564 -37.94 -2.17 -7.93
C GLY A 564 -38.25 -0.82 -8.61
N LEU A 565 -38.78 0.15 -7.84
CA LEU A 565 -39.30 1.44 -8.30
C LEU A 565 -38.46 2.53 -7.63
N GLY A 566 -37.28 2.70 -8.19
CA GLY A 566 -36.23 3.61 -7.72
C GLY A 566 -34.98 3.49 -8.59
N GLY A 567 -35.19 3.50 -9.91
CA GLY A 567 -34.13 3.41 -10.91
C GLY A 567 -33.09 4.50 -10.73
N SER A 568 -31.81 4.10 -10.82
CA SER A 568 -30.59 4.91 -10.93
C SER A 568 -29.92 5.46 -9.66
N PHE A 569 -30.57 5.55 -8.48
CA PHE A 569 -29.90 6.14 -7.30
C PHE A 569 -29.36 5.15 -6.26
N PHE A 570 -29.85 3.91 -6.24
CA PHE A 570 -29.49 2.94 -5.19
C PHE A 570 -29.18 1.50 -5.67
N ASN A 571 -29.26 1.21 -6.98
CA ASN A 571 -28.74 -0.06 -7.53
C ASN A 571 -27.20 -0.11 -7.54
N SER A 572 -26.53 1.02 -7.28
CA SER A 572 -25.07 1.16 -7.15
C SER A 572 -24.58 0.93 -5.71
N PHE A 573 -25.46 0.52 -4.80
CA PHE A 573 -25.22 0.41 -3.36
C PHE A 573 -25.37 -1.02 -2.82
N ASP A 574 -25.14 -2.02 -3.68
CA ASP A 574 -25.12 -3.47 -3.34
C ASP A 574 -23.70 -4.07 -3.41
N GLY A 575 -22.69 -3.24 -3.11
CA GLY A 575 -21.26 -3.61 -3.10
C GLY A 575 -20.35 -2.54 -2.49
N SER A 576 -20.91 -1.70 -1.59
CA SER A 576 -20.21 -0.57 -0.97
C SER A 576 -19.55 -0.96 0.36
N VAL A 577 -18.61 -1.90 0.28
CA VAL A 577 -17.83 -2.46 1.40
C VAL A 577 -16.39 -2.55 0.92
N ASP A 578 -15.84 -1.38 0.54
CA ASP A 578 -14.39 -1.13 0.38
C ASP A 578 -14.10 0.13 1.26
N LEU A 579 -14.79 1.25 1.01
CA LEU A 579 -14.63 2.50 1.82
C LEU A 579 -15.08 2.43 3.30
N LEU A 580 -15.76 1.35 3.71
CA LEU A 580 -16.13 1.11 5.12
C LEU A 580 -15.15 0.17 5.82
N ASP A 581 -14.40 -0.64 5.07
CA ASP A 581 -13.38 -1.54 5.58
C ASP A 581 -12.12 -0.78 6.02
N ASP A 582 -11.79 0.33 5.35
CA ASP A 582 -10.69 1.25 5.66
C ASP A 582 -10.87 2.03 6.98
N LEU A 583 -12.07 1.98 7.56
CA LEU A 583 -12.45 2.93 8.61
C LEU A 583 -11.70 2.71 9.92
N ASP A 584 -11.51 1.45 10.32
CA ASP A 584 -10.67 1.08 11.47
C ASP A 584 -9.17 1.12 11.09
N ASP A 585 -8.82 0.99 9.81
CA ASP A 585 -7.46 1.03 9.28
C ASP A 585 -6.85 2.44 9.30
N HIS A 586 -7.69 3.44 9.10
CA HIS A 586 -7.32 4.85 9.02
C HIS A 586 -6.58 5.35 10.26
N TYR A 587 -5.50 6.10 10.03
CA TYR A 587 -4.85 6.89 11.09
C TYR A 587 -5.81 7.85 11.81
N THR A 588 -6.90 8.24 11.14
CA THR A 588 -7.92 9.14 11.68
C THR A 588 -8.96 8.44 12.58
N ALA A 589 -8.92 7.10 12.65
CA ALA A 589 -9.74 6.29 13.54
C ALA A 589 -9.46 6.63 15.01
N ARG A 590 -10.45 6.38 15.86
CA ARG A 590 -10.39 6.73 17.29
C ARG A 590 -9.24 6.02 18.00
N THR A 591 -8.98 4.77 17.65
CA THR A 591 -7.91 3.91 18.18
C THR A 591 -6.52 4.46 17.85
N HIS A 592 -6.29 4.86 16.60
CA HIS A 592 -4.98 5.31 16.11
C HIS A 592 -4.68 6.79 16.36
N LYS A 593 -5.67 7.60 16.75
CA LYS A 593 -5.50 9.05 16.93
C LYS A 593 -4.34 9.46 17.83
N LYS A 594 -4.06 8.72 18.91
CA LYS A 594 -2.93 9.02 19.83
C LYS A 594 -1.59 8.81 19.14
N GLU A 595 -1.44 7.68 18.44
CA GLU A 595 -0.25 7.30 17.68
C GLU A 595 -0.02 8.29 16.53
N ARG A 596 -1.05 8.53 15.71
CA ARG A 596 -1.06 9.56 14.65
C ARG A 596 -0.55 10.91 15.14
N ASN A 597 -1.14 11.42 16.23
CA ASN A 597 -0.79 12.74 16.74
C ASN A 597 0.67 12.79 17.24
N ARG A 598 1.18 11.68 17.80
CA ARG A 598 2.58 11.57 18.19
C ARG A 598 3.49 11.58 16.98
N LEU A 599 3.17 10.81 15.94
CA LEU A 599 3.92 10.76 14.68
C LEU A 599 4.02 12.16 14.05
N ILE A 600 2.90 12.85 13.82
CA ILE A 600 2.90 14.19 13.21
C ILE A 600 3.73 15.19 14.03
N LYS A 601 3.62 15.19 15.36
CA LYS A 601 4.40 16.10 16.21
C LYS A 601 5.91 15.81 16.17
N ARG A 602 6.30 14.54 16.07
CA ARG A 602 7.71 14.16 15.88
C ARG A 602 8.21 14.62 14.51
N LEU A 603 7.40 14.49 13.45
CA LEU A 603 7.72 15.00 12.11
C LEU A 603 7.87 16.53 12.10
N GLN A 604 6.95 17.27 12.73
CA GLN A 604 7.09 18.72 12.90
C GLN A 604 8.40 19.10 13.62
N SER A 605 8.83 18.29 14.59
CA SER A 605 10.09 18.51 15.29
C SER A 605 11.29 18.32 14.36
N ILE A 606 11.25 17.31 13.48
CA ILE A 606 12.27 17.09 12.43
C ILE A 606 12.32 18.28 11.46
N CYS A 607 11.17 18.76 10.98
CA CYS A 607 11.11 19.95 10.11
C CYS A 607 11.78 21.15 10.76
N ALA A 608 11.47 21.41 12.04
CA ALA A 608 12.04 22.54 12.79
C ALA A 608 13.53 22.36 13.14
N GLU A 609 14.00 21.13 13.31
CA GLU A 609 15.38 20.81 13.67
C GLU A 609 16.33 20.96 12.47
N PHE A 610 15.92 20.50 11.28
CA PHE A 610 16.78 20.45 10.10
C PHE A 610 16.38 21.40 8.96
N SER A 611 15.33 22.21 9.16
CA SER A 611 14.76 23.08 8.11
C SER A 611 14.43 22.32 6.82
N VAL A 612 13.80 21.14 6.96
CA VAL A 612 13.34 20.29 5.84
C VAL A 612 11.82 20.34 5.70
N ARG A 613 11.32 20.45 4.47
CA ARG A 613 9.88 20.39 4.17
C ARG A 613 9.42 18.94 3.99
N ILE A 614 8.44 18.49 4.77
CA ILE A 614 7.86 17.16 4.61
C ILE A 614 6.63 17.21 3.69
N THR A 615 6.61 16.33 2.68
CA THR A 615 5.43 16.01 1.86
C THR A 615 5.07 14.54 2.11
N ILE A 616 3.81 14.27 2.40
CA ILE A 616 3.30 12.94 2.72
C ILE A 616 2.55 12.38 1.51
N LEU A 617 2.86 11.15 1.12
CA LEU A 617 2.14 10.38 0.11
C LEU A 617 1.27 9.34 0.81
N GLY A 618 -0.01 9.26 0.45
CA GLY A 618 -0.98 8.29 0.98
C GLY A 618 -1.77 7.60 -0.12
N GLY A 619 -2.01 6.30 0.02
CA GLY A 619 -2.74 5.45 -0.94
C GLY A 619 -4.09 4.96 -0.41
N ASP A 620 -4.45 3.73 -0.78
CA ASP A 620 -5.58 2.91 -0.25
C ASP A 620 -7.02 3.40 -0.53
N VAL A 621 -7.36 4.65 -0.24
CA VAL A 621 -8.77 5.12 -0.09
C VAL A 621 -9.58 5.33 -1.39
N HIS A 622 -9.05 4.88 -2.53
CA HIS A 622 -9.59 5.01 -3.91
C HIS A 622 -10.11 6.42 -4.29
N LEU A 623 -9.76 7.47 -3.54
CA LEU A 623 -10.31 8.81 -3.70
C LEU A 623 -9.20 9.85 -3.64
N ALA A 624 -9.00 10.57 -4.73
CA ALA A 624 -7.96 11.59 -4.78
C ALA A 624 -8.32 12.75 -3.83
N ALA A 625 -7.33 13.22 -3.08
CA ALA A 625 -7.47 14.38 -2.21
C ALA A 625 -6.11 15.05 -1.96
N LEU A 626 -6.16 16.29 -1.45
CA LEU A 626 -4.99 16.94 -0.86
C LEU A 626 -5.30 17.34 0.58
N GLY A 627 -4.76 16.58 1.51
CA GLY A 627 -4.77 16.95 2.93
C GLY A 627 -3.61 17.90 3.24
N ARG A 628 -3.71 18.63 4.35
CA ARG A 628 -2.57 19.39 4.88
C ARG A 628 -2.66 19.63 6.37
N PHE A 629 -1.50 19.71 7.02
CA PHE A 629 -1.31 20.34 8.31
C PHE A 629 -0.70 21.72 8.10
N TYR A 630 -1.00 22.68 8.97
CA TYR A 630 -0.46 24.05 8.88
C TYR A 630 -0.63 24.80 10.22
N SER A 631 0.19 25.82 10.43
CA SER A 631 0.05 26.73 11.56
C SER A 631 -1.26 27.51 11.47
N LYS A 632 -1.94 27.70 12.60
CA LYS A 632 -3.19 28.47 12.64
C LYS A 632 -3.00 29.86 12.01
N PRO A 633 -3.94 30.34 11.16
CA PRO A 633 -3.77 31.61 10.44
C PRO A 633 -3.50 32.82 11.35
N LYS A 634 -4.07 32.82 12.57
CA LYS A 634 -3.84 33.86 13.59
C LYS A 634 -2.40 34.00 14.06
N LEU A 635 -1.53 33.03 13.77
CA LEU A 635 -0.11 33.08 14.09
C LEU A 635 0.69 33.88 13.05
N HIS A 636 0.09 34.21 11.90
CA HIS A 636 0.70 35.00 10.84
C HIS A 636 2.07 34.48 10.38
N ILE A 637 2.23 33.15 10.32
CA ILE A 637 3.46 32.49 9.88
C ILE A 637 3.32 32.22 8.36
N PRO A 638 4.21 32.77 7.52
CA PRO A 638 4.26 32.43 6.10
C PRO A 638 4.56 30.93 5.88
N VAL A 639 4.01 30.33 4.83
CA VAL A 639 4.11 28.88 4.58
C VAL A 639 5.58 28.44 4.44
N GLU A 640 6.40 29.24 3.77
CA GLU A 640 7.84 29.06 3.59
C GLU A 640 8.61 28.94 4.92
N ASN A 641 8.10 29.55 6.00
CA ASN A 641 8.72 29.53 7.33
C ASN A 641 7.98 28.58 8.30
N ASP A 642 6.85 28.02 7.88
CA ASP A 642 5.99 27.20 8.72
C ASP A 642 6.44 25.74 8.73
N TYR A 643 7.25 25.36 9.72
CA TYR A 643 7.67 23.96 9.91
C TYR A 643 6.51 22.99 10.17
N ARG A 644 5.30 23.49 10.47
CA ARG A 644 4.09 22.69 10.67
C ARG A 644 3.35 22.42 9.37
N TYR A 645 3.64 23.17 8.31
CA TYR A 645 3.06 22.95 7.01
C TYR A 645 3.55 21.63 6.41
N MET A 646 2.63 20.70 6.20
CA MET A 646 2.90 19.42 5.55
C MET A 646 1.72 19.09 4.66
N ALA A 647 1.96 18.97 3.36
CA ALA A 647 0.95 18.50 2.42
C ALA A 647 0.87 16.97 2.46
N ASN A 648 -0.33 16.41 2.37
CA ASN A 648 -0.57 14.99 2.18
C ASN A 648 -1.26 14.79 0.83
N VAL A 649 -0.48 14.38 -0.16
CA VAL A 649 -0.94 14.01 -1.51
C VAL A 649 -1.56 12.62 -1.41
N VAL A 650 -2.85 12.52 -1.71
CA VAL A 650 -3.59 11.26 -1.67
C VAL A 650 -3.93 10.86 -3.11
N SER A 651 -3.34 9.78 -3.59
CA SER A 651 -3.72 9.19 -4.87
C SER A 651 -5.04 8.41 -4.73
N SER A 652 -5.83 8.39 -5.81
CA SER A 652 -6.86 7.37 -5.98
C SER A 652 -6.20 6.10 -6.49
N ALA A 653 -6.99 5.06 -6.68
CA ALA A 653 -6.52 3.86 -7.35
C ALA A 653 -6.07 4.17 -8.78
N ILE A 654 -4.90 3.68 -9.17
CA ILE A 654 -4.46 3.78 -10.57
C ILE A 654 -5.21 2.79 -11.47
N VAL A 655 -5.69 1.67 -10.89
CA VAL A 655 -6.43 0.63 -11.63
C VAL A 655 -7.87 0.48 -11.14
N ASN A 656 -8.08 0.37 -9.82
CA ASN A 656 -9.37 -0.02 -9.25
C ASN A 656 -10.49 0.98 -9.56
N LYS A 657 -11.74 0.52 -9.39
CA LYS A 657 -12.91 1.39 -9.55
C LYS A 657 -12.90 2.51 -8.51
N PRO A 658 -13.23 3.75 -8.88
CA PRO A 658 -13.38 4.83 -7.90
C PRO A 658 -14.65 4.62 -7.05
N PRO A 659 -14.73 5.22 -5.85
CA PRO A 659 -15.94 5.19 -5.05
C PRO A 659 -17.07 5.99 -5.73
N PRO A 660 -18.34 5.70 -5.41
CA PRO A 660 -19.47 6.42 -6.00
C PRO A 660 -19.39 7.93 -5.73
N GLY A 661 -19.74 8.76 -6.73
CA GLY A 661 -19.69 10.23 -6.59
C GLY A 661 -20.51 10.78 -5.42
N ALA A 662 -21.60 10.12 -5.04
CA ALA A 662 -22.38 10.46 -3.85
C ALA A 662 -21.55 10.39 -2.55
N VAL A 663 -20.67 9.39 -2.42
CA VAL A 663 -19.74 9.24 -1.29
C VAL A 663 -18.73 10.38 -1.30
N ALA A 664 -18.10 10.65 -2.45
CA ALA A 664 -17.14 11.75 -2.58
C ALA A 664 -17.76 13.11 -2.18
N ASN A 665 -18.98 13.39 -2.66
CA ASN A 665 -19.72 14.61 -2.34
C ASN A 665 -20.08 14.70 -0.85
N LEU A 666 -20.39 13.57 -0.21
CA LEU A 666 -20.70 13.50 1.21
C LEU A 666 -19.45 13.77 2.06
N LEU A 667 -18.29 13.20 1.68
CA LEU A 667 -17.01 13.49 2.32
C LEU A 667 -16.62 14.96 2.20
N SER A 668 -16.82 15.53 1.02
CA SER A 668 -16.61 16.95 0.75
C SER A 668 -17.45 17.85 1.66
N ARG A 669 -18.75 17.56 1.83
CA ARG A 669 -19.64 18.27 2.76
C ARG A 669 -19.22 18.17 4.23
N ARG A 670 -18.47 17.11 4.57
CA ARG A 670 -17.96 16.87 5.92
C ARG A 670 -16.51 17.33 6.09
N ASN A 671 -15.89 17.91 5.08
CA ASN A 671 -14.60 18.58 5.23
C ASN A 671 -14.74 19.74 6.22
N LYS A 672 -14.07 19.59 7.37
CA LYS A 672 -14.01 20.56 8.44
C LYS A 672 -12.55 20.84 8.75
N ILE A 673 -12.29 22.04 9.27
CA ILE A 673 -11.01 22.31 9.91
C ILE A 673 -10.97 21.52 11.22
N HIS A 674 -9.86 20.83 11.41
CA HIS A 674 -9.60 20.04 12.59
C HIS A 674 -8.35 20.59 13.28
N HIS A 675 -8.29 20.45 14.60
CA HIS A 675 -7.19 20.99 15.40
C HIS A 675 -6.36 19.83 15.92
N LEU A 676 -5.12 19.72 15.45
CA LEU A 676 -4.15 18.75 15.97
C LEU A 676 -3.73 19.16 17.39
N ASP A 677 -3.52 20.47 17.60
CA ASP A 677 -3.21 21.07 18.90
C ASP A 677 -3.54 22.59 18.96
N HIS A 678 -2.96 23.30 19.93
CA HIS A 678 -3.19 24.74 20.12
C HIS A 678 -2.69 25.60 18.96
N SER A 679 -1.75 25.13 18.15
CA SER A 679 -1.07 25.91 17.11
C SER A 679 -1.18 25.33 15.71
N THR A 680 -1.59 24.06 15.58
CA THR A 680 -1.68 23.34 14.30
C THR A 680 -3.12 23.00 13.94
N ASP A 681 -3.51 23.35 12.71
CA ASP A 681 -4.75 22.94 12.07
C ASP A 681 -4.48 21.89 10.98
N GLU A 682 -5.51 21.11 10.65
CA GLU A 682 -5.52 20.15 9.54
C GLU A 682 -6.84 20.26 8.75
N THR A 683 -6.78 20.15 7.42
CA THR A 683 -7.96 20.19 6.55
C THR A 683 -7.69 19.57 5.18
N LEU A 684 -8.74 19.27 4.41
CA LEU A 684 -8.59 19.06 2.97
C LEU A 684 -8.60 20.40 2.22
N PHE A 685 -7.62 20.58 1.34
CA PHE A 685 -7.46 21.74 0.48
C PHE A 685 -8.31 21.61 -0.79
N LYS A 686 -8.80 22.75 -1.30
CA LYS A 686 -9.58 22.83 -2.54
C LYS A 686 -8.67 22.78 -3.77
N LEU A 687 -8.17 21.58 -4.10
CA LEU A 687 -7.29 21.34 -5.25
C LEU A 687 -8.05 21.23 -6.58
N PHE A 688 -9.24 20.64 -6.58
CA PHE A 688 -9.98 20.34 -7.81
C PHE A 688 -10.88 21.51 -8.18
N ASP A 689 -10.46 22.32 -9.14
CA ASP A 689 -11.18 23.51 -9.62
C ASP A 689 -12.31 23.18 -10.61
N LYS A 690 -12.24 22.00 -11.24
CA LYS A 690 -13.29 21.41 -12.07
C LYS A 690 -13.17 19.87 -12.11
N ASP A 691 -14.19 19.19 -12.60
CA ASP A 691 -14.09 17.78 -13.01
C ASP A 691 -13.24 17.64 -14.29
N PRO A 692 -12.62 16.46 -14.53
CA PRO A 692 -11.66 16.32 -15.61
C PRO A 692 -12.32 16.29 -16.99
N GLY A 693 -11.71 16.95 -17.97
CA GLY A 693 -12.27 17.13 -19.31
C GLY A 693 -13.59 17.89 -19.28
N ASP A 694 -14.62 17.32 -19.91
CA ASP A 694 -16.01 17.81 -19.91
C ASP A 694 -16.95 16.92 -19.06
N SER A 695 -16.38 16.08 -18.20
CA SER A 695 -17.14 15.13 -17.38
C SER A 695 -17.86 15.79 -16.20
N VAL A 696 -18.90 15.13 -15.69
CA VAL A 696 -19.58 15.50 -14.44
C VAL A 696 -19.49 14.30 -13.48
N LYS A 697 -18.42 14.28 -12.68
CA LYS A 697 -18.12 13.23 -11.70
C LYS A 697 -18.54 13.63 -10.29
N THR A 698 -18.55 14.92 -9.99
CA THR A 698 -18.84 15.43 -8.64
C THR A 698 -19.90 16.54 -8.66
N ALA A 699 -20.44 16.87 -7.49
CA ALA A 699 -21.33 18.02 -7.34
C ALA A 699 -20.51 19.31 -7.42
N SER A 700 -21.09 20.40 -7.92
CA SER A 700 -20.41 21.70 -8.11
C SER A 700 -19.78 22.34 -6.86
N HIS A 701 -20.12 21.84 -5.66
CA HIS A 701 -19.53 22.30 -4.41
C HIS A 701 -18.29 21.48 -3.98
N ASN A 702 -18.00 20.37 -4.67
CA ASN A 702 -16.94 19.45 -4.30
C ASN A 702 -15.64 19.79 -5.02
N ASN A 703 -14.75 20.48 -4.31
CA ASN A 703 -13.46 20.88 -4.85
C ASN A 703 -12.29 20.22 -4.11
N VAL A 704 -12.56 19.24 -3.25
CA VAL A 704 -11.58 18.68 -2.29
C VAL A 704 -11.33 17.18 -2.46
N THR A 705 -12.24 16.48 -3.15
CA THR A 705 -12.11 15.05 -3.45
C THR A 705 -12.48 14.76 -4.90
N MET A 706 -11.79 13.79 -5.51
CA MET A 706 -12.03 13.40 -6.91
C MET A 706 -12.17 11.86 -7.03
N PRO A 707 -13.39 11.34 -7.31
CA PRO A 707 -13.65 9.92 -7.50
C PRO A 707 -13.33 9.48 -8.93
N SER A 708 -12.05 9.50 -9.29
CA SER A 708 -11.57 9.02 -10.59
C SER A 708 -10.16 8.47 -10.42
N ARG A 709 -9.81 7.46 -11.23
CA ARG A 709 -8.49 6.83 -11.20
C ARG A 709 -7.40 7.87 -11.46
N ASN A 710 -6.23 7.71 -10.83
CA ASN A 710 -5.12 8.65 -11.05
C ASN A 710 -3.74 8.09 -10.68
N PHE A 711 -2.73 8.91 -10.94
CA PHE A 711 -1.40 8.84 -10.36
C PHE A 711 -0.90 10.28 -10.11
N ALA A 712 0.20 10.43 -9.39
CA ALA A 712 0.82 11.73 -9.15
C ALA A 712 2.23 11.82 -9.75
N ILE A 713 2.60 13.03 -10.18
CA ILE A 713 3.95 13.40 -10.61
C ILE A 713 4.49 14.45 -9.66
N ILE A 714 5.72 14.25 -9.18
CA ILE A 714 6.39 15.14 -8.22
C ILE A 714 7.79 15.44 -8.72
N THR A 715 8.11 16.72 -8.88
CA THR A 715 9.41 17.17 -9.39
C THR A 715 9.87 18.42 -8.65
N GLU A 716 11.15 18.47 -8.26
CA GLU A 716 11.75 19.69 -7.74
C GLU A 716 11.92 20.73 -8.87
N ASN A 717 11.55 21.97 -8.57
CA ASN A 717 11.95 23.15 -9.32
C ASN A 717 13.44 23.43 -9.04
N SER A 718 14.31 22.68 -9.72
CA SER A 718 15.74 22.65 -9.42
C SER A 718 16.39 24.04 -9.46
N PRO A 719 17.20 24.41 -8.44
CA PRO A 719 17.96 25.66 -8.48
C PRO A 719 18.89 25.77 -9.69
N ASN A 720 19.26 24.64 -10.32
CA ASN A 720 20.14 24.63 -11.49
C ASN A 720 19.40 24.92 -12.82
N ASN A 721 18.07 24.95 -12.82
CA ASN A 721 17.29 25.29 -14.03
C ASN A 721 17.62 26.70 -14.55
N GLY A 722 17.99 27.65 -13.68
CA GLY A 722 18.34 29.02 -14.06
C GLY A 722 19.77 29.20 -14.60
N SER A 723 20.66 28.21 -14.41
CA SER A 723 22.06 28.26 -14.85
C SER A 723 22.31 27.69 -16.25
N HIS A 724 21.29 27.13 -16.90
CA HIS A 724 21.38 26.62 -18.27
C HIS A 724 20.44 27.40 -19.19
N PRO A 725 20.92 27.98 -20.31
CA PRO A 725 20.02 28.57 -21.30
C PRO A 725 19.06 27.50 -21.83
N PRO A 726 17.78 27.84 -22.10
CA PRO A 726 16.81 26.88 -22.60
C PRO A 726 17.26 26.39 -23.98
N GLY A 727 17.74 25.15 -24.07
CA GLY A 727 18.13 24.57 -25.37
C GLY A 727 19.12 23.41 -25.41
N THR A 728 19.70 22.93 -24.31
CA THR A 728 20.63 21.79 -24.38
C THR A 728 20.04 20.51 -23.79
N ASN A 729 18.98 20.01 -24.42
CA ASN A 729 18.65 18.58 -24.40
C ASN A 729 19.61 17.87 -25.38
N GLY A 730 20.82 17.56 -24.94
CA GLY A 730 21.65 16.52 -25.59
C GLY A 730 21.40 15.22 -24.82
N ASP A 731 20.88 14.12 -25.36
CA ASP A 731 21.01 13.57 -26.71
C ASP A 731 19.66 13.10 -27.28
N ALA A 732 18.94 13.99 -27.97
CA ALA A 732 17.79 13.63 -28.81
C ALA A 732 18.05 14.06 -30.26
N ALA A 733 19.19 13.65 -30.82
CA ALA A 733 19.47 13.77 -32.25
C ALA A 733 20.40 12.64 -32.71
N GLY A 734 19.82 11.53 -33.14
CA GLY A 734 20.58 10.40 -33.69
C GLY A 734 19.69 9.34 -34.34
N ALA A 735 19.45 9.50 -35.65
CA ALA A 735 19.05 8.49 -36.64
C ALA A 735 17.62 7.91 -36.65
N HIS A 736 16.74 8.57 -37.41
CA HIS A 736 15.70 7.89 -38.20
C HIS A 736 15.94 8.17 -39.70
N PRO A 737 16.21 7.16 -40.56
CA PRO A 737 16.00 7.28 -41.99
C PRO A 737 14.71 6.55 -42.39
N GLY A 738 13.74 7.24 -42.98
CA GLY A 738 12.66 6.58 -43.72
C GLY A 738 11.31 7.29 -43.77
N SER A 739 11.10 8.06 -44.85
CA SER A 739 9.82 8.47 -45.47
C SER A 739 8.77 9.20 -44.61
N LEU A 740 8.84 10.53 -44.65
CA LEU A 740 7.68 11.41 -44.46
C LEU A 740 6.79 11.34 -45.71
N LEU A 741 5.54 10.90 -45.54
CA LEU A 741 4.43 11.37 -46.37
C LEU A 741 3.52 12.22 -45.48
N PRO A 742 3.13 13.44 -45.89
CA PRO A 742 2.26 14.29 -45.09
C PRO A 742 0.82 13.74 -45.09
N PRO A 743 0.09 13.80 -43.96
CA PRO A 743 -1.30 13.37 -43.93
C PRO A 743 -2.20 14.34 -44.74
N PRO A 744 -3.29 13.84 -45.35
CA PRO A 744 -4.15 14.63 -46.22
C PRO A 744 -5.01 15.63 -45.43
N GLN A 745 -5.04 16.87 -45.92
CA GLN A 745 -5.98 17.90 -45.50
C GLN A 745 -7.40 17.54 -45.99
N TYR A 746 -8.37 17.55 -45.09
CA TYR A 746 -9.79 17.56 -45.45
C TYR A 746 -10.47 18.85 -44.96
N PRO A 747 -11.45 19.38 -45.72
CA PRO A 747 -11.89 20.76 -45.65
C PRO A 747 -12.93 21.02 -44.56
N ALA A 748 -12.89 22.22 -43.97
CA ALA A 748 -13.95 22.73 -43.10
C ALA A 748 -15.22 23.12 -43.89
N PRO A 749 -16.43 22.89 -43.36
CA PRO A 749 -17.67 23.30 -44.02
C PRO A 749 -18.02 24.79 -43.78
N PRO A 750 -18.85 25.42 -44.63
CA PRO A 750 -18.99 26.88 -44.69
C PRO A 750 -20.12 27.42 -43.79
N GLY A 751 -19.81 28.54 -43.11
CA GLY A 751 -20.60 29.76 -43.04
C GLY A 751 -21.98 29.76 -42.35
N SER A 752 -22.09 30.55 -41.28
CA SER A 752 -23.12 31.60 -41.23
C SER A 752 -22.65 32.81 -40.42
N SER A 753 -22.83 33.98 -41.00
CA SER A 753 -22.35 35.29 -40.56
C SER A 753 -23.51 36.16 -40.10
N ALA A 754 -23.36 36.83 -38.95
CA ALA A 754 -23.86 38.17 -38.57
C ALA A 754 -23.85 38.26 -37.03
N GLY A 755 -23.38 39.29 -36.35
CA GLY A 755 -22.81 40.58 -36.70
C GLY A 755 -22.60 41.39 -35.41
N ARG A 756 -22.03 42.58 -35.60
CA ARG A 756 -21.82 43.69 -34.65
C ARG A 756 -20.62 43.67 -33.70
N SER A 757 -19.63 44.41 -34.18
CA SER A 757 -18.63 45.23 -33.50
C SER A 757 -19.10 46.00 -32.25
N HIS A 758 -18.25 46.03 -31.23
CA HIS A 758 -17.94 47.26 -30.49
C HIS A 758 -16.44 47.34 -30.18
N ARG A 759 -15.86 48.50 -30.53
CA ARG A 759 -14.48 48.92 -30.29
C ARG A 759 -14.31 49.43 -28.85
N SER A 760 -13.17 49.15 -28.22
CA SER A 760 -12.34 50.12 -27.49
C SER A 760 -10.97 49.47 -27.24
N ALA A 761 -9.92 49.94 -27.91
CA ALA A 761 -9.01 51.02 -27.51
C ALA A 761 -7.82 50.48 -26.70
N LEU A 762 -6.72 50.28 -27.43
CA LEU A 762 -5.37 50.05 -26.93
C LEU A 762 -4.90 51.26 -26.10
N SER A 763 -4.37 50.99 -24.91
CA SER A 763 -3.50 51.89 -24.16
C SER A 763 -2.17 51.16 -23.94
N ARG A 764 -1.18 51.56 -24.73
CA ARG A 764 0.22 51.16 -24.65
C ARG A 764 0.89 52.05 -23.60
N GLN A 765 1.32 51.51 -22.47
CA GLN A 765 2.26 52.18 -21.57
C GLN A 765 3.30 51.18 -21.07
N GLY A 766 4.57 51.60 -21.17
CA GLY A 766 5.75 50.77 -21.10
C GLY A 766 6.04 50.19 -19.72
N SER A 767 6.55 48.97 -19.73
CA SER A 767 7.11 48.28 -18.59
C SER A 767 8.50 48.84 -18.27
N HIS A 768 8.61 49.66 -17.23
CA HIS A 768 9.86 49.83 -16.51
C HIS A 768 9.94 48.77 -15.41
N SER A 769 10.97 47.94 -15.53
CA SER A 769 11.44 46.98 -14.55
C SER A 769 11.96 47.70 -13.31
N SER A 770 11.38 47.40 -12.15
CA SER A 770 12.03 47.58 -10.86
C SER A 770 11.86 46.31 -10.03
N SER A 771 12.98 45.64 -9.81
CA SER A 771 13.17 44.60 -8.81
C SER A 771 12.76 45.11 -7.42
N SER A 772 11.72 44.53 -6.85
CA SER A 772 11.44 44.63 -5.42
C SER A 772 10.99 43.27 -4.90
N SER A 773 11.91 42.63 -4.17
CA SER A 773 11.63 41.60 -3.17
C SER A 773 10.60 42.15 -2.18
N GLY A 774 9.35 41.72 -2.35
CA GLY A 774 8.24 42.06 -1.45
C GLY A 774 7.48 40.79 -1.13
N SER A 775 7.57 40.34 0.13
CA SER A 775 6.73 39.30 0.71
C SER A 775 5.25 39.68 0.53
N SER A 776 4.58 39.04 -0.43
CA SER A 776 3.14 39.18 -0.59
C SER A 776 2.46 38.16 0.33
N VAL A 777 2.27 38.54 1.59
CA VAL A 777 1.28 37.89 2.44
C VAL A 777 -0.07 38.05 1.74
N LEU A 778 -0.63 36.97 1.20
CA LEU A 778 -1.98 36.98 0.67
C LEU A 778 -2.93 37.43 1.78
N PRO A 779 -3.88 38.36 1.52
CA PRO A 779 -4.86 38.77 2.51
C PRO A 779 -5.55 37.52 3.07
N GLY A 780 -5.41 37.30 4.37
CA GLY A 780 -5.84 36.07 5.03
C GLY A 780 -7.31 35.76 4.75
N HIS A 781 -7.56 34.78 3.88
CA HIS A 781 -8.90 34.24 3.71
C HIS A 781 -9.36 33.68 5.07
N LYS A 782 -10.57 34.08 5.51
CA LYS A 782 -11.22 33.48 6.69
C LYS A 782 -11.42 31.97 6.53
N ASP A 783 -11.44 31.48 5.28
CA ASP A 783 -11.55 30.07 4.94
C ASP A 783 -10.18 29.43 4.70
N SER A 784 -9.63 28.76 5.71
CA SER A 784 -8.33 28.06 5.62
C SER A 784 -8.33 26.80 4.75
N ARG A 785 -9.38 26.57 3.95
CA ARG A 785 -9.42 25.57 2.87
C ARG A 785 -9.02 26.15 1.50
N LEU A 786 -8.82 27.46 1.43
CA LEU A 786 -8.33 28.20 0.27
C LEU A 786 -6.79 28.35 0.31
N PRO A 787 -6.14 28.85 -0.75
CA PRO A 787 -4.70 29.07 -0.77
C PRO A 787 -4.21 29.89 0.43
N ILE A 788 -3.16 29.42 1.10
CA ILE A 788 -2.51 30.11 2.23
C ILE A 788 -1.10 30.61 1.90
N GLY A 789 -0.58 30.30 0.71
CA GLY A 789 0.71 30.78 0.23
C GLY A 789 0.82 30.77 -1.30
N PRO A 790 1.90 31.34 -1.86
CA PRO A 790 2.07 31.51 -3.30
C PRO A 790 2.02 30.20 -4.09
N GLY A 791 2.59 29.11 -3.55
CA GLY A 791 2.59 27.80 -4.22
C GLY A 791 1.22 27.13 -4.33
N GLU A 792 0.19 27.66 -3.68
CA GLU A 792 -1.18 27.15 -3.79
C GLU A 792 -2.07 28.08 -4.63
N MET A 793 -1.54 29.21 -5.11
CA MET A 793 -2.31 30.15 -5.91
C MET A 793 -2.65 29.55 -7.27
N ASN A 794 -3.93 29.62 -7.65
CA ASN A 794 -4.45 28.95 -8.86
C ASN A 794 -4.28 27.43 -8.85
N ALA A 795 -4.14 26.79 -7.68
CA ALA A 795 -4.10 25.35 -7.59
C ALA A 795 -5.28 24.68 -8.32
N GLY A 796 -5.00 23.55 -8.95
CA GLY A 796 -5.91 22.89 -9.90
C GLY A 796 -5.37 22.92 -11.32
N THR A 797 -6.25 22.92 -12.31
CA THR A 797 -5.87 22.80 -13.73
C THR A 797 -5.10 24.01 -14.28
N LYS A 798 -5.16 25.16 -13.60
CA LYS A 798 -4.52 26.42 -14.01
C LYS A 798 -3.15 26.66 -13.38
N HIS A 799 -2.72 25.77 -12.49
CA HIS A 799 -1.43 25.90 -11.82
C HIS A 799 -0.29 25.48 -12.76
N LYS A 800 0.87 26.14 -12.70
CA LYS A 800 2.05 25.77 -13.53
C LYS A 800 2.41 24.29 -13.43
N ALA A 801 2.32 23.74 -12.23
CA ALA A 801 2.59 22.32 -11.96
C ALA A 801 1.64 21.36 -12.69
N ALA A 802 0.46 21.80 -13.14
CA ALA A 802 -0.47 20.98 -13.92
C ALA A 802 -0.10 20.92 -15.42
N ASP A 803 0.65 21.90 -15.91
CA ASP A 803 1.11 21.96 -17.30
C ASP A 803 2.40 21.14 -17.46
N PRO A 804 2.41 20.08 -18.30
CA PRO A 804 3.62 19.31 -18.57
C PRO A 804 4.81 20.15 -19.06
N ALA A 805 4.57 21.29 -19.72
CA ALA A 805 5.63 22.17 -20.21
C ALA A 805 6.26 23.05 -19.11
N GLU A 806 5.54 23.33 -18.02
CA GLU A 806 6.02 24.18 -16.93
C GLU A 806 6.37 23.40 -15.64
N HIS A 807 5.84 22.19 -15.48
CA HIS A 807 6.05 21.35 -14.30
C HIS A 807 7.54 21.12 -14.02
N GLY A 808 8.00 21.51 -12.83
CA GLY A 808 9.39 21.30 -12.41
C GLY A 808 10.41 22.10 -13.25
N MET A 809 9.98 23.16 -13.93
CA MET A 809 10.84 24.05 -14.73
C MET A 809 11.21 25.34 -13.98
N GLY A 810 10.61 25.60 -12.82
CA GLY A 810 11.03 26.69 -11.94
C GLY A 810 12.41 26.44 -11.32
N SER A 811 12.92 27.41 -10.56
CA SER A 811 14.26 27.32 -9.95
C SER A 811 14.31 27.75 -8.48
N ASP A 812 13.16 27.77 -7.81
CA ASP A 812 13.02 28.24 -6.43
C ASP A 812 13.21 27.13 -5.38
N GLY A 813 13.52 25.90 -5.81
CA GLY A 813 13.67 24.74 -4.95
C GLY A 813 12.34 24.22 -4.38
N SER A 814 11.18 24.69 -4.84
CA SER A 814 9.88 24.12 -4.45
C SER A 814 9.64 22.77 -5.14
N LEU A 815 8.72 21.94 -4.60
CA LEU A 815 8.24 20.73 -5.27
C LEU A 815 6.96 21.01 -6.03
N ASP A 816 6.97 20.85 -7.34
CA ASP A 816 5.75 20.78 -8.13
C ASP A 816 5.10 19.41 -7.94
N VAL A 817 3.81 19.42 -7.62
CA VAL A 817 2.97 18.22 -7.47
C VAL A 817 1.83 18.33 -8.47
N CYS A 818 1.60 17.28 -9.26
CA CYS A 818 0.49 17.16 -10.19
C CYS A 818 -0.23 15.83 -10.01
N ILE A 819 -1.51 15.85 -9.64
CA ILE A 819 -2.37 14.66 -9.71
C ILE A 819 -2.96 14.57 -11.11
N ARG A 820 -2.69 13.47 -11.82
CA ARG A 820 -3.13 13.18 -13.18
C ARG A 820 -4.39 12.32 -13.15
N VAL A 821 -5.55 12.96 -13.27
CA VAL A 821 -6.87 12.36 -13.05
C VAL A 821 -7.48 11.87 -14.36
N GLU A 822 -7.94 10.63 -14.39
CA GLU A 822 -8.64 10.04 -15.54
C GLU A 822 -9.85 10.87 -15.97
N ILE A 823 -9.90 11.18 -17.26
CA ILE A 823 -11.00 11.91 -17.89
C ILE A 823 -12.19 10.96 -18.09
N ASP A 824 -11.98 9.86 -18.81
CA ASP A 824 -13.00 8.89 -19.21
C ASP A 824 -12.49 7.46 -19.02
N GLN A 825 -13.19 6.67 -18.21
CA GLN A 825 -12.83 5.26 -17.93
C GLN A 825 -13.00 4.34 -19.14
N SER A 826 -13.82 4.75 -20.10
CA SER A 826 -14.06 4.01 -21.34
C SER A 826 -13.00 4.30 -22.41
N ASP A 827 -12.16 5.34 -22.23
CA ASP A 827 -11.09 5.67 -23.16
C ASP A 827 -9.96 4.62 -23.09
N PRO A 828 -9.76 3.82 -24.14
CA PRO A 828 -8.70 2.81 -24.15
C PRO A 828 -7.31 3.43 -24.15
N GLU A 829 -7.16 4.74 -24.36
CA GLU A 829 -5.89 5.45 -24.26
C GLU A 829 -5.58 5.96 -22.85
N GLY A 830 -6.53 5.88 -21.92
CA GLY A 830 -6.33 6.26 -20.51
C GLY A 830 -5.87 7.70 -20.35
N LYS A 831 -6.51 8.65 -21.06
CA LYS A 831 -6.14 10.07 -20.98
C LYS A 831 -6.50 10.66 -19.61
N THR A 832 -5.63 11.54 -19.13
CA THR A 832 -5.79 12.20 -17.84
C THR A 832 -5.64 13.72 -17.96
N GLU A 833 -6.22 14.46 -17.01
CA GLU A 833 -6.06 15.91 -16.82
C GLU A 833 -5.25 16.19 -15.53
N GLY A 834 -4.39 17.21 -15.56
CA GLY A 834 -3.50 17.54 -14.45
C GLY A 834 -4.10 18.54 -13.48
N TYR A 835 -3.89 18.32 -12.18
CA TYR A 835 -4.26 19.25 -11.10
C TYR A 835 -3.04 19.52 -10.24
N GLY A 836 -2.57 20.76 -10.25
CA GLY A 836 -1.25 21.12 -9.76
C GLY A 836 -1.24 22.03 -8.53
N LEU A 837 -0.15 21.95 -7.76
CA LEU A 837 0.32 22.97 -6.81
C LEU A 837 1.85 22.91 -6.67
N SER A 838 2.46 23.92 -6.05
CA SER A 838 3.86 23.90 -5.60
C SER A 838 3.96 23.91 -4.07
N ILE A 839 4.81 23.03 -3.52
CA ILE A 839 5.13 22.96 -2.10
C ILE A 839 6.48 23.65 -1.87
N PRO A 840 6.55 24.79 -1.15
CA PRO A 840 7.80 25.52 -0.98
C PRO A 840 8.78 24.75 -0.08
N ALA A 841 10.08 24.92 -0.35
CA ALA A 841 11.12 24.55 0.60
C ALA A 841 10.91 25.27 1.95
N LEU A 842 11.39 24.68 3.03
CA LEU A 842 11.31 25.28 4.37
C LEU A 842 12.54 26.16 4.62
N ASP A 843 12.32 27.44 4.91
CA ASP A 843 13.32 28.36 5.47
C ASP A 843 12.97 28.65 6.94
N TYR A 844 13.37 27.73 7.81
CA TYR A 844 13.13 27.86 9.24
C TYR A 844 14.44 28.07 9.98
N LYS A 845 14.57 29.26 10.58
CA LYS A 845 15.61 29.57 11.54
C LYS A 845 15.04 29.44 12.93
N LYS A 846 15.57 28.49 13.71
CA LYS A 846 15.20 28.34 15.12
C LYS A 846 15.49 29.68 15.83
N PRO A 847 14.53 30.26 16.57
CA PRO A 847 14.79 31.45 17.36
C PRO A 847 15.99 31.19 18.28
N GLU A 848 17.00 32.07 18.23
CA GLU A 848 18.07 32.04 19.21
C GLU A 848 17.41 32.16 20.59
N LYS A 849 17.79 31.27 21.52
CA LYS A 849 17.44 31.53 22.92
C LYS A 849 18.27 32.73 23.31
N ASP A 850 17.65 33.92 23.32
CA ASP A 850 18.28 35.12 23.84
C ASP A 850 18.95 34.79 25.18
N GLY A 851 20.25 35.04 25.25
CA GLY A 851 21.01 34.91 26.47
C GLY A 851 20.42 35.81 27.55
N GLU A 852 20.26 35.23 28.74
CA GLU A 852 20.12 35.91 30.03
C GLU A 852 19.13 37.09 30.12
N GLY A 853 17.89 36.76 30.46
CA GLY A 853 17.00 37.64 31.23
C GLY A 853 16.23 36.80 32.24
N HIS A 854 16.63 36.84 33.51
CA HIS A 854 15.91 36.19 34.60
C HIS A 854 14.46 36.66 34.69
N HIS A 855 13.52 35.90 34.13
CA HIS A 855 12.15 35.83 34.62
C HIS A 855 11.64 34.38 34.53
N HIS A 856 11.51 33.76 35.71
CA HIS A 856 10.93 32.45 35.88
C HIS A 856 9.47 32.43 35.41
N HIS A 857 9.20 31.83 34.25
CA HIS A 857 7.96 31.08 34.05
C HIS A 857 8.30 29.67 33.54
N ARG A 858 8.14 28.72 34.46
CA ARG A 858 8.44 27.31 34.33
C ARG A 858 7.37 26.63 33.46
N LEU A 859 7.64 26.43 32.17
CA LEU A 859 6.97 25.40 31.38
C LEU A 859 7.85 24.15 31.41
N GLY A 860 7.38 23.13 32.14
CA GLY A 860 8.09 21.88 32.37
C GLY A 860 8.11 21.00 31.12
N LEU A 861 9.30 20.81 30.56
CA LEU A 861 9.64 19.73 29.64
C LEU A 861 11.08 19.28 29.93
N GLY A 862 11.21 18.08 30.50
CA GLY A 862 12.33 17.17 30.27
C GLY A 862 13.62 17.35 31.08
N ARG A 863 13.85 16.44 32.03
CA ARG A 863 15.13 15.72 32.30
C ARG A 863 14.84 14.71 33.43
N VAL A 864 15.34 13.48 33.48
CA VAL A 864 16.22 12.68 32.61
C VAL A 864 16.20 11.25 33.20
N LEU A 865 16.23 10.22 32.34
CA LEU A 865 16.76 8.90 32.67
C LEU A 865 18.27 8.94 32.40
N SER A 866 19.10 8.70 33.41
CA SER A 866 20.43 8.04 33.30
C SER A 866 21.17 8.08 34.65
N ARG A 867 21.11 6.96 35.38
CA ARG A 867 22.01 6.46 36.44
C ARG A 867 21.28 5.20 36.92
N ASP A 868 21.78 3.99 36.69
CA ASP A 868 22.90 3.42 37.41
C ASP A 868 23.50 2.21 36.69
N THR A 869 24.84 2.15 36.66
CA THR A 869 25.60 0.88 36.70
C THR A 869 26.84 1.10 37.57
N ALA A 870 27.19 0.05 38.32
CA ALA A 870 28.36 -0.18 39.17
C ALA A 870 28.23 0.11 40.69
N GLY A 871 28.17 -0.98 41.48
CA GLY A 871 28.40 -0.97 42.93
C GLY A 871 27.99 -2.28 43.62
N SER A 872 28.96 -3.11 43.94
CA SER A 872 28.83 -4.46 44.52
C SER A 872 28.69 -4.52 46.06
N ARG A 873 28.15 -5.65 46.55
CA ARG A 873 28.41 -6.41 47.82
C ARG A 873 27.45 -6.33 49.01
N SER A 874 27.28 -7.52 49.62
CA SER A 874 26.66 -7.94 50.90
C SER A 874 25.16 -7.66 51.03
N HIS A 875 24.26 -8.61 51.28
CA HIS A 875 24.33 -9.87 52.04
C HIS A 875 23.37 -10.90 51.47
#